data_AF-A0A6M1M1P9-F1
#
_entry.id   AF-A0A6M1M1P9-F1
#
_cell.length_a   1.000
_cell.length_b   1.000
_cell.length_c   1.000
_cell.angle_alpha   90.00
_cell.angle_beta   90.00
_cell.angle_gamma   90.00
#
_symmetry.space_group_name_H-M   'P 1'
#
loop_
_entity.id
_entity.type
_entity.pdbx_description
1 polymer ?
#
loop_
_entity_poly.entity_id
_entity_poly.type
_entity_poly.pdbx_seq_one_letter_code
_entity_poly.pdbx_strand_id
1 'polypeptide(L)'
;MTASHKIPDSSEDVIVSSQIPGKNLYILGMFDNGVTVLSQQTRALNLVWSLIENSRVPCVRPGELPQDRPERSIAIVGAGFAGLTTAAAFIKKGTNSRITLFEQRDTLLPLQHGSDTRWLHPHIYNWPANGSEANSAMLPVLNWTAARASDVVVQVLAEWSNIAEPYSKQIEIFCNTRYIQIYDYTSSNSNLKIEWIGEQRSIDGSSGIRDANLPAVGRTEIFDIVIIATGFGLEKDNTLSYWRNDIVGQPNLEQSRRMYLVSGQGDGAMIDLLRVRVSHYRQDRILYEIFSKSVELKREMKKLYEKTIKESSADLFANLENLSNIHKDEFDVVLKILSNRLRRDTDAILHMKIKKISELFNTDSIRISFQNKLLVYLLYKCGGFIPSTADEGKIRSEHAIPDDRILRRHGTDRLGQLQNLLSSELSSIIKNYRESSFSYSFRQTDKALWPGGYFGFFSSSEDIKKINVDNHITMQWRKEYLPGPTELVAASFCSTLAGVLQNIHPHDKRLRITLHRAINFGIEEVLQQCCEYFGIGLSHGKFTSAGRAFPADNATIGLAYKTRRIVRSVKGVSPNALEEVMQKLRLTTASGKMVADIHYIIAIPILEPETRGNFIGPNPVAGVIYIDSTAADFDIEDDDLMQIVQITNSFIAALEKSSSTTMNRIRNVPVGTSDCEPPNPQVLLPEFSSALEIVEGISPPVSASKFHFNFDYSDFIPVGESDM
;
A
#
# COMPACT_ATOMS: atom_id res chain seq x y z
N MET A 1 -21.39 -30.24 -5.33
CA MET A 1 -20.39 -29.31 -5.89
C MET A 1 -19.94 -28.39 -4.78
N THR A 2 -18.79 -28.69 -4.19
CA THR A 2 -18.13 -27.87 -3.17
C THR A 2 -17.67 -26.57 -3.82
N ALA A 3 -18.33 -25.45 -3.51
CA ALA A 3 -17.88 -24.13 -3.94
C ALA A 3 -16.46 -23.92 -3.38
N SER A 4 -15.48 -23.93 -4.29
CA SER A 4 -14.09 -23.63 -3.96
C SER A 4 -13.99 -22.21 -3.39
N HIS A 5 -13.06 -22.05 -2.47
CA HIS A 5 -12.72 -20.80 -1.81
C HIS A 5 -12.28 -19.75 -2.84
N LYS A 6 -13.19 -18.89 -3.31
CA LYS A 6 -12.80 -17.78 -4.18
C LYS A 6 -12.68 -16.51 -3.35
N ILE A 7 -11.44 -16.17 -2.98
CA ILE A 7 -11.10 -14.82 -2.53
C ILE A 7 -11.43 -13.88 -3.71
N PRO A 8 -12.08 -12.72 -3.48
CA PRO A 8 -12.40 -11.79 -4.57
C PRO A 8 -11.15 -11.46 -5.40
N ASP A 9 -11.21 -11.73 -6.70
CA ASP A 9 -10.12 -11.51 -7.66
C ASP A 9 -10.56 -10.67 -8.87
N SER A 10 -11.84 -10.29 -8.93
CA SER A 10 -12.43 -9.49 -10.01
C SER A 10 -13.26 -8.33 -9.45
N SER A 11 -13.59 -7.35 -10.30
CA SER A 11 -14.39 -6.20 -9.90
C SER A 11 -15.79 -6.59 -9.40
N GLU A 12 -16.41 -7.57 -10.06
CA GLU A 12 -17.73 -8.10 -9.68
C GLU A 12 -17.67 -8.87 -8.35
N ASP A 13 -16.62 -9.68 -8.12
CA ASP A 13 -16.46 -10.41 -6.85
C ASP A 13 -16.33 -9.43 -5.65
N VAL A 14 -15.70 -8.27 -5.85
CA VAL A 14 -15.62 -7.21 -4.82
C VAL A 14 -17.00 -6.62 -4.52
N ILE A 15 -17.84 -6.38 -5.54
CA ILE A 15 -19.22 -5.93 -5.33
C ILE A 15 -19.99 -6.98 -4.53
N VAL A 16 -19.98 -8.23 -4.97
CA VAL A 16 -20.71 -9.34 -4.32
C VAL A 16 -20.26 -9.53 -2.87
N SER A 17 -18.96 -9.42 -2.60
CA SER A 17 -18.40 -9.54 -1.24
C SER A 17 -18.60 -8.31 -0.36
N SER A 18 -19.07 -7.18 -0.90
CA SER A 18 -19.28 -5.95 -0.13
C SER A 18 -20.76 -5.60 0.01
N GLN A 19 -21.59 -6.00 -0.96
CA GLN A 19 -22.97 -5.57 -1.08
C GLN A 19 -23.93 -6.39 -0.20
N ILE A 20 -24.89 -5.72 0.42
CA ILE A 20 -26.06 -6.39 1.01
C ILE A 20 -26.98 -6.86 -0.10
N PRO A 21 -27.37 -8.16 -0.14
CA PRO A 21 -28.19 -8.69 -1.23
C PRO A 21 -29.43 -7.85 -1.53
N GLY A 22 -29.58 -7.44 -2.78
CA GLY A 22 -30.73 -6.67 -3.27
C GLY A 22 -30.77 -5.19 -2.88
N LYS A 23 -29.74 -4.66 -2.19
CA LYS A 23 -29.69 -3.27 -1.73
C LYS A 23 -28.44 -2.57 -2.25
N ASN A 24 -28.50 -1.25 -2.47
CA ASN A 24 -27.29 -0.45 -2.76
C ASN A 24 -26.56 -0.06 -1.45
N LEU A 25 -26.41 -1.04 -0.54
CA LEU A 25 -25.73 -0.92 0.73
C LEU A 25 -24.46 -1.75 0.69
N TYR A 26 -23.31 -1.15 0.97
CA TYR A 26 -22.01 -1.80 0.95
C TYR A 26 -21.36 -1.74 2.32
N ILE A 27 -20.85 -2.86 2.82
CA ILE A 27 -20.07 -2.94 4.06
C ILE A 27 -18.61 -2.98 3.68
N LEU A 28 -17.76 -2.20 4.36
CA LEU A 28 -16.33 -2.14 4.08
C LEU A 28 -15.52 -2.66 5.27
N GLY A 29 -14.80 -3.76 5.08
CA GLY A 29 -13.77 -4.25 6.01
C GLY A 29 -14.25 -4.72 7.38
N MET A 30 -15.54 -4.60 7.71
CA MET A 30 -16.07 -4.84 9.06
C MET A 30 -15.94 -6.31 9.48
N PHE A 31 -16.06 -7.26 8.56
CA PHE A 31 -16.02 -8.69 8.88
C PHE A 31 -14.68 -9.36 8.59
N ASP A 32 -13.71 -8.61 8.10
CA ASP A 32 -12.42 -9.12 7.69
C ASP A 32 -11.46 -9.39 8.85
N ASN A 33 -10.48 -10.22 8.51
CA ASN A 33 -9.34 -10.58 9.35
C ASN A 33 -8.18 -9.61 9.06
N GLY A 34 -7.32 -9.33 10.04
CA GLY A 34 -6.14 -8.49 9.80
C GLY A 34 -6.50 -7.06 9.38
N VAL A 35 -7.21 -6.34 10.25
CA VAL A 35 -7.58 -4.95 10.02
C VAL A 35 -6.33 -4.10 10.31
N THR A 36 -5.55 -3.76 9.30
CA THR A 36 -4.51 -2.73 9.38
C THR A 36 -5.03 -1.48 8.68
N VAL A 37 -4.39 -0.33 8.90
CA VAL A 37 -4.78 0.90 8.20
C VAL A 37 -4.67 0.71 6.69
N LEU A 38 -3.54 0.16 6.22
CA LEU A 38 -3.34 -0.16 4.80
C LEU A 38 -4.43 -1.10 4.26
N SER A 39 -4.74 -2.19 4.96
CA SER A 39 -5.72 -3.17 4.47
C SER A 39 -7.15 -2.59 4.39
N GLN A 40 -7.48 -1.60 5.23
CA GLN A 40 -8.75 -0.88 5.15
C GLN A 40 -8.79 0.07 3.95
N GLN A 41 -7.72 0.81 3.68
CA GLN A 41 -7.62 1.70 2.53
C GLN A 41 -7.60 0.92 1.20
N THR A 42 -6.89 -0.21 1.14
CA THR A 42 -6.89 -1.07 -0.06
C THR A 42 -8.29 -1.61 -0.37
N ARG A 43 -9.03 -2.08 0.64
CA ARG A 43 -10.44 -2.50 0.45
C ARG A 43 -11.30 -1.34 -0.03
N ALA A 44 -11.10 -0.14 0.51
CA ALA A 44 -11.83 1.06 0.10
C ALA A 44 -11.61 1.37 -1.39
N LEU A 45 -10.36 1.32 -1.84
CA LEU A 45 -9.97 1.53 -3.23
C LEU A 45 -10.50 0.43 -4.15
N ASN A 46 -10.43 -0.84 -3.74
CA ASN A 46 -11.03 -1.96 -4.47
C ASN A 46 -12.53 -1.74 -4.68
N LEU A 47 -13.27 -1.35 -3.63
CA LEU A 47 -14.71 -1.11 -3.73
C LEU A 47 -15.02 0.03 -4.71
N VAL A 48 -14.31 1.16 -4.63
CA VAL A 48 -14.52 2.29 -5.54
C VAL A 48 -14.20 1.93 -6.98
N TRP A 49 -13.06 1.27 -7.22
CA TRP A 49 -12.71 0.73 -8.54
C TRP A 49 -13.85 -0.14 -9.08
N SER A 50 -14.35 -1.08 -8.28
CA SER A 50 -15.42 -1.97 -8.70
C SER A 50 -16.75 -1.27 -8.99
N LEU A 51 -17.14 -0.30 -8.17
CA LEU A 51 -18.38 0.46 -8.39
C LEU A 51 -18.34 1.27 -9.69
N ILE A 52 -17.19 1.81 -10.06
CA ILE A 52 -17.00 2.58 -11.29
C ILE A 52 -16.94 1.65 -12.50
N GLU A 53 -16.10 0.62 -12.47
CA GLU A 53 -15.93 -0.29 -13.61
C GLU A 53 -17.19 -1.11 -13.92
N ASN A 54 -18.06 -1.34 -12.93
CA ASN A 54 -19.37 -1.96 -13.14
C ASN A 54 -20.50 -0.93 -13.35
N SER A 55 -20.17 0.32 -13.68
CA SER A 55 -21.13 1.39 -14.01
C SER A 55 -22.18 1.66 -12.91
N ARG A 56 -21.89 1.34 -11.65
CA ARG A 56 -22.76 1.67 -10.50
C ARG A 56 -22.65 3.14 -10.12
N VAL A 57 -21.46 3.72 -10.28
CA VAL A 57 -21.18 5.15 -10.09
C VAL A 57 -20.63 5.74 -11.39
N PRO A 58 -21.32 6.71 -12.02
CA PRO A 58 -20.85 7.35 -13.23
C PRO A 58 -19.71 8.35 -12.92
N CYS A 59 -18.79 8.47 -13.89
CA CYS A 59 -17.73 9.45 -13.88
C CYS A 59 -17.95 10.50 -14.95
N VAL A 60 -17.46 11.72 -14.72
CA VAL A 60 -17.38 12.74 -15.76
C VAL A 60 -16.41 12.29 -16.84
N ARG A 61 -16.65 12.69 -18.09
CA ARG A 61 -15.69 12.42 -19.14
C ARG A 61 -14.43 13.26 -18.92
N PRO A 62 -13.24 12.74 -19.26
CA PRO A 62 -11.99 13.49 -19.29
C PRO A 62 -12.15 14.82 -20.03
N GLY A 63 -11.78 15.91 -19.36
CA GLY A 63 -11.91 17.27 -19.90
C GLY A 63 -13.27 17.94 -19.65
N GLU A 64 -14.27 17.21 -19.17
CA GLU A 64 -15.53 17.77 -18.69
C GLU A 64 -15.43 18.10 -17.19
N LEU A 65 -16.06 19.20 -16.79
CA LEU A 65 -16.23 19.52 -15.37
C LEU A 65 -17.40 18.72 -14.79
N PRO A 66 -17.35 18.38 -13.49
CA PRO A 66 -18.53 17.89 -12.78
C PRO A 66 -19.73 18.80 -13.03
N GLN A 67 -20.88 18.19 -13.35
CA GLN A 67 -22.09 18.95 -13.62
C GLN A 67 -22.55 19.66 -12.34
N ASP A 68 -23.24 20.80 -12.48
CA ASP A 68 -23.82 21.53 -11.35
C ASP A 68 -24.85 20.68 -10.57
N ARG A 69 -25.43 19.66 -11.22
CA ARG A 69 -26.33 18.69 -10.59
C ARG A 69 -25.67 17.30 -10.58
N PRO A 70 -25.39 16.73 -9.40
CA PRO A 70 -24.82 15.40 -9.29
C PRO A 70 -25.83 14.34 -9.74
N GLU A 71 -25.36 13.34 -10.47
CA GLU A 71 -26.18 12.20 -10.94
C GLU A 71 -26.47 11.19 -9.84
N ARG A 72 -25.57 11.08 -8.86
CA ARG A 72 -25.69 10.16 -7.73
C ARG A 72 -25.50 10.85 -6.39
N SER A 73 -26.20 10.33 -5.40
CA SER A 73 -26.05 10.67 -3.98
C SER A 73 -25.41 9.50 -3.25
N ILE A 74 -24.23 9.72 -2.67
CA ILE A 74 -23.45 8.68 -1.99
C ILE A 74 -23.29 9.06 -0.51
N ALA A 75 -23.77 8.20 0.38
CA ALA A 75 -23.51 8.31 1.81
C ALA A 75 -22.36 7.39 2.23
N ILE A 76 -21.43 7.92 3.01
CA ILE A 76 -20.33 7.16 3.61
C ILE A 76 -20.43 7.30 5.13
N VAL A 77 -20.63 6.19 5.84
CA VAL A 77 -20.80 6.16 7.30
C VAL A 77 -19.50 5.70 7.96
N GLY A 78 -18.79 6.65 8.57
CA GLY A 78 -17.50 6.50 9.23
C GLY A 78 -16.41 7.33 8.54
N ALA A 79 -15.85 8.33 9.21
CA ALA A 79 -14.77 9.17 8.68
C ALA A 79 -13.38 8.74 9.18
N GLY A 80 -13.17 7.43 9.28
CA GLY A 80 -11.86 6.83 9.47
C GLY A 80 -11.08 6.71 8.16
N PHE A 81 -9.94 6.01 8.19
CA PHE A 81 -9.08 5.83 7.00
C PHE A 81 -9.84 5.26 5.80
N ALA A 82 -10.70 4.26 6.03
CA ALA A 82 -11.45 3.62 4.96
C ALA A 82 -12.45 4.60 4.29
N GLY A 83 -13.26 5.31 5.09
CA GLY A 83 -14.28 6.23 4.57
C GLY A 83 -13.69 7.46 3.89
N LEU A 84 -12.62 8.04 4.44
CA LEU A 84 -11.89 9.13 3.79
C LEU A 84 -11.26 8.67 2.48
N THR A 85 -10.64 7.48 2.44
CA THR A 85 -10.10 6.91 1.21
C THR A 85 -11.19 6.64 0.17
N THR A 86 -12.35 6.12 0.57
CA THR A 86 -13.50 5.95 -0.35
C THR A 86 -13.93 7.29 -0.96
N ALA A 87 -14.12 8.33 -0.14
CA ALA A 87 -14.51 9.65 -0.62
C ALA A 87 -13.44 10.25 -1.55
N ALA A 88 -12.17 10.21 -1.14
CA ALA A 88 -11.05 10.72 -1.91
C ALA A 88 -10.88 10.00 -3.25
N ALA A 89 -11.12 8.70 -3.28
CA ALA A 89 -11.04 7.89 -4.49
C ALA A 89 -12.14 8.23 -5.50
N PHE A 90 -13.38 8.44 -5.05
CA PHE A 90 -14.45 8.95 -5.91
C PHE A 90 -14.11 10.31 -6.52
N ILE A 91 -13.59 11.24 -5.71
CA ILE A 91 -13.12 12.56 -6.17
C ILE A 91 -12.00 12.41 -7.20
N LYS A 92 -10.98 11.59 -6.91
CA LYS A 92 -9.85 11.32 -7.81
C LYS A 92 -10.27 10.68 -9.14
N LYS A 93 -11.40 9.99 -9.18
CA LYS A 93 -11.97 9.42 -10.41
C LYS A 93 -12.93 10.36 -11.12
N GLY A 94 -13.19 11.55 -10.56
CA GLY A 94 -14.09 12.53 -11.16
C GLY A 94 -15.54 12.05 -11.19
N THR A 95 -16.02 11.38 -10.14
CA THR A 95 -17.42 10.93 -10.13
C THR A 95 -18.39 12.10 -10.12
N ASN A 96 -19.47 12.01 -10.91
CA ASN A 96 -20.53 13.03 -10.90
C ASN A 96 -21.51 12.79 -9.74
N SER A 97 -21.02 12.89 -8.50
CA SER A 97 -21.73 12.45 -7.30
C SER A 97 -21.64 13.47 -6.17
N ARG A 98 -22.73 13.65 -5.42
CA ARG A 98 -22.69 14.29 -4.10
C ARG A 98 -22.27 13.24 -3.07
N ILE A 99 -21.28 13.58 -2.26
CA ILE A 99 -20.73 12.70 -1.22
C ILE A 99 -21.08 13.29 0.14
N THR A 100 -21.81 12.53 0.96
CA THR A 100 -22.07 12.89 2.36
C THR A 100 -21.32 11.93 3.28
N LEU A 101 -20.38 12.45 4.06
CA LEU A 101 -19.56 11.70 4.99
C LEU A 101 -20.06 11.94 6.42
N PHE A 102 -20.35 10.85 7.14
CA PHE A 102 -20.83 10.89 8.51
C PHE A 102 -19.78 10.35 9.48
N GLU A 103 -19.52 11.09 10.56
CA GLU A 103 -18.68 10.68 11.68
C GLU A 103 -19.44 10.85 12.99
N GLN A 104 -19.39 9.82 13.83
CA GLN A 104 -20.05 9.83 15.13
C GLN A 104 -19.34 10.79 16.11
N ARG A 105 -18.03 10.96 15.95
CA ARG A 105 -17.19 11.79 16.81
C ARG A 105 -17.01 13.19 16.23
N ASP A 106 -16.36 14.04 17.01
CA ASP A 106 -16.23 15.47 16.75
C ASP A 106 -15.29 15.81 15.58
N THR A 107 -14.36 14.91 15.28
CA THR A 107 -13.28 15.09 14.30
C THR A 107 -13.12 13.85 13.41
N LEU A 108 -12.48 14.04 12.26
CA LEU A 108 -12.08 12.97 11.34
C LEU A 108 -10.95 12.12 11.96
N LEU A 109 -10.87 10.85 11.57
CA LEU A 109 -9.88 9.89 12.11
C LEU A 109 -9.81 9.86 13.66
N PRO A 110 -10.95 9.87 14.38
CA PRO A 110 -10.99 10.21 15.80
C PRO A 110 -10.28 9.20 16.71
N LEU A 111 -10.08 7.96 16.25
CA LEU A 111 -9.41 6.93 17.03
C LEU A 111 -7.90 7.19 17.08
N GLN A 112 -7.27 7.47 15.94
CA GLN A 112 -5.83 7.65 15.83
C GLN A 112 -5.37 9.09 16.11
N HIS A 113 -6.30 10.05 16.05
CA HIS A 113 -6.00 11.45 16.33
C HIS A 113 -5.41 11.62 17.74
N GLY A 114 -4.20 12.17 17.82
CA GLY A 114 -3.48 12.36 19.09
C GLY A 114 -2.95 11.08 19.74
N SER A 115 -2.87 9.97 19.01
CA SER A 115 -2.28 8.71 19.49
C SER A 115 -0.76 8.67 19.19
N ASP A 116 0.05 9.07 20.16
CA ASP A 116 1.52 9.15 20.04
C ASP A 116 2.22 7.87 20.48
N THR A 117 1.53 7.03 21.23
CA THR A 117 2.09 5.79 21.80
C THR A 117 2.00 4.57 20.90
N ARG A 118 1.24 4.69 19.79
CA ARG A 118 1.07 3.62 18.79
C ARG A 118 1.82 3.99 17.52
N TRP A 119 2.60 3.04 17.01
CA TRP A 119 3.31 3.16 15.75
C TRP A 119 2.51 2.47 14.65
N LEU A 120 2.30 3.16 13.54
CA LEU A 120 1.69 2.59 12.35
C LEU A 120 2.76 2.34 11.31
N HIS A 121 2.80 1.12 10.80
CA HIS A 121 3.66 0.76 9.67
C HIS A 121 2.81 -0.03 8.66
N PRO A 122 2.90 0.30 7.35
CA PRO A 122 1.98 -0.24 6.36
C PRO A 122 2.17 -1.75 6.12
N HIS A 123 3.43 -2.22 6.05
CA HIS A 123 3.73 -3.58 5.60
C HIS A 123 4.36 -4.52 6.64
N ILE A 124 4.72 -4.05 7.85
CA ILE A 124 5.57 -4.81 8.79
C ILE A 124 4.92 -6.10 9.31
N TYR A 125 3.60 -6.14 9.39
CA TYR A 125 2.85 -7.34 9.78
C TYR A 125 3.09 -8.53 8.84
N ASN A 126 3.52 -8.26 7.60
CA ASN A 126 3.86 -9.27 6.59
C ASN A 126 5.33 -9.69 6.66
N TRP A 127 6.13 -9.16 7.58
CA TRP A 127 7.52 -9.58 7.72
C TRP A 127 7.59 -11.09 8.00
N PRO A 128 8.49 -11.85 7.35
CA PRO A 128 9.64 -11.44 6.53
C PRO A 128 9.41 -11.38 5.00
N ALA A 129 8.20 -11.11 4.52
CA ALA A 129 7.95 -10.96 3.08
C ALA A 129 8.81 -9.86 2.45
N ASN A 130 9.10 -9.98 1.14
CA ASN A 130 9.66 -8.87 0.37
C ASN A 130 8.74 -7.64 0.49
N GLY A 131 9.32 -6.46 0.67
CA GLY A 131 8.58 -5.20 0.79
C GLY A 131 7.92 -4.98 2.15
N SER A 132 7.99 -5.94 3.07
CA SER A 132 7.42 -5.79 4.43
C SER A 132 8.04 -4.64 5.22
N GLU A 133 9.26 -4.26 4.89
CA GLU A 133 10.03 -3.17 5.52
C GLU A 133 9.89 -1.82 4.76
N ALA A 134 9.03 -1.74 3.74
CA ALA A 134 8.75 -0.47 3.06
C ALA A 134 8.02 0.48 4.00
N ASN A 135 8.52 1.71 4.12
CA ASN A 135 7.96 2.70 5.04
C ASN A 135 6.74 3.40 4.46
N SER A 136 6.71 3.65 3.15
CA SER A 136 5.53 4.16 2.47
C SER A 136 4.45 3.09 2.29
N ALA A 137 3.19 3.46 2.43
CA ALA A 137 2.03 2.62 2.12
C ALA A 137 1.86 2.38 0.61
N MET A 138 2.52 3.20 -0.22
CA MET A 138 2.47 3.16 -1.69
C MET A 138 1.05 3.19 -2.27
N LEU A 139 0.15 3.90 -1.60
CA LEU A 139 -1.23 4.06 -2.06
C LEU A 139 -1.31 5.19 -3.10
N PRO A 140 -2.18 5.07 -4.12
CA PRO A 140 -2.39 6.14 -5.10
C PRO A 140 -3.27 7.27 -4.55
N VAL A 141 -3.93 7.06 -3.41
CA VAL A 141 -4.88 7.98 -2.79
C VAL A 141 -4.72 7.89 -1.26
N LEU A 142 -4.51 9.04 -0.62
CA LEU A 142 -4.26 9.15 0.83
C LEU A 142 -3.09 8.27 1.28
N ASN A 143 -1.96 8.43 0.60
CA ASN A 143 -0.71 7.78 0.95
C ASN A 143 -0.14 8.31 2.27
N TRP A 144 0.66 7.49 2.93
CA TRP A 144 1.32 7.86 4.16
C TRP A 144 2.57 7.01 4.36
N THR A 145 3.44 7.49 5.24
CA THR A 145 4.68 6.83 5.64
C THR A 145 4.62 6.42 7.10
N ALA A 146 5.31 5.32 7.44
CA ALA A 146 5.34 4.76 8.78
C ALA A 146 5.74 5.82 9.82
N ALA A 147 4.85 6.07 10.78
CA ALA A 147 5.01 7.09 11.80
C ALA A 147 4.20 6.76 13.06
N ARG A 148 4.17 7.67 14.05
CA ARG A 148 3.19 7.57 15.14
C ARG A 148 1.79 7.70 14.56
N ALA A 149 0.80 7.08 15.20
CA ALA A 149 -0.57 7.11 14.69
C ALA A 149 -1.10 8.55 14.54
N SER A 150 -0.75 9.46 15.45
CA SER A 150 -0.99 10.89 15.35
C SER A 150 -0.36 11.54 14.10
N ASP A 151 0.90 11.25 13.82
CA ASP A 151 1.62 11.80 12.66
C ASP A 151 1.06 11.27 11.33
N VAL A 152 0.65 10.00 11.29
CA VAL A 152 -0.03 9.41 10.11
C VAL A 152 -1.37 10.10 9.86
N VAL A 153 -2.12 10.45 10.91
CA VAL A 153 -3.37 11.23 10.77
C VAL A 153 -3.08 12.59 10.14
N VAL A 154 -2.02 13.28 10.56
CA VAL A 154 -1.62 14.57 9.95
C VAL A 154 -1.30 14.41 8.47
N GLN A 155 -0.51 13.39 8.10
CA GLN A 155 -0.18 13.11 6.70
C GLN A 155 -1.45 12.87 5.85
N VAL A 156 -2.36 12.02 6.33
CA VAL A 156 -3.60 11.67 5.60
C VAL A 156 -4.57 12.83 5.52
N LEU A 157 -4.74 13.63 6.58
CA LEU A 157 -5.63 14.81 6.56
C LEU A 157 -5.08 15.92 5.65
N ALA A 158 -3.75 16.08 5.57
CA ALA A 158 -3.13 17.01 4.63
C ALA A 158 -3.42 16.60 3.17
N GLU A 159 -3.24 15.33 2.83
CA GLU A 159 -3.58 14.84 1.49
C GLU A 159 -5.08 14.91 1.21
N TRP A 160 -5.93 14.55 2.18
CA TRP A 160 -7.38 14.68 2.08
C TRP A 160 -7.78 16.11 1.75
N SER A 161 -7.24 17.10 2.46
CA SER A 161 -7.54 18.51 2.22
C SER A 161 -7.16 18.92 0.79
N ASN A 162 -5.96 18.54 0.33
CA ASN A 162 -5.50 18.82 -1.03
C ASN A 162 -6.41 18.20 -2.11
N ILE A 163 -6.99 17.03 -1.84
CA ILE A 163 -7.89 16.34 -2.78
C ILE A 163 -9.30 16.91 -2.73
N ALA A 164 -9.84 17.16 -1.54
CA ALA A 164 -11.25 17.46 -1.32
C ALA A 164 -11.60 18.95 -1.41
N GLU A 165 -10.66 19.85 -1.08
CA GLU A 165 -10.91 21.31 -1.08
C GLU A 165 -11.40 21.85 -2.43
N PRO A 166 -10.81 21.45 -3.59
CA PRO A 166 -11.32 21.85 -4.91
C PRO A 166 -12.75 21.39 -5.21
N TYR A 167 -13.25 20.40 -4.47
CA TYR A 167 -14.57 19.77 -4.65
C TYR A 167 -15.49 20.01 -3.45
N SER A 168 -15.19 21.01 -2.62
CA SER A 168 -15.93 21.31 -1.38
C SER A 168 -17.44 21.47 -1.55
N LYS A 169 -17.92 21.88 -2.73
CA LYS A 169 -19.36 22.00 -3.04
C LYS A 169 -20.08 20.67 -3.22
N GLN A 170 -19.35 19.59 -3.51
CA GLN A 170 -19.90 18.25 -3.75
C GLN A 170 -19.83 17.37 -2.49
N ILE A 171 -19.17 17.85 -1.43
CA ILE A 171 -18.85 17.08 -0.24
C ILE A 171 -19.51 17.74 0.96
N GLU A 172 -20.33 16.99 1.68
CA GLU A 172 -20.88 17.38 2.96
C GLU A 172 -20.30 16.48 4.05
N ILE A 173 -19.77 17.08 5.12
CA ILE A 173 -19.21 16.34 6.25
C ILE A 173 -20.06 16.65 7.47
N PHE A 174 -20.56 15.60 8.14
CA PHE A 174 -21.28 15.70 9.40
C PHE A 174 -20.51 14.96 10.50
N CYS A 175 -20.01 15.70 11.49
CA CYS A 175 -19.43 15.16 12.71
C CYS A 175 -20.45 15.19 13.85
N ASN A 176 -20.11 14.60 15.00
CA ASN A 176 -21.01 14.43 16.13
C ASN A 176 -22.34 13.76 15.73
N THR A 177 -22.31 12.89 14.72
CA THR A 177 -23.47 12.19 14.19
C THR A 177 -23.86 11.04 15.12
N ARG A 178 -24.40 11.37 16.30
CA ARG A 178 -24.73 10.39 17.36
C ARG A 178 -26.02 9.64 17.11
N TYR A 179 -26.91 10.22 16.30
CA TYR A 179 -28.11 9.56 15.79
C TYR A 179 -27.96 9.43 14.29
N ILE A 180 -27.99 8.19 13.80
CA ILE A 180 -28.06 7.86 12.38
C ILE A 180 -28.83 6.55 12.24
N GLN A 181 -29.80 6.50 11.34
CA GLN A 181 -30.63 5.34 11.05
C GLN A 181 -30.74 5.16 9.54
N ILE A 182 -30.46 3.94 9.07
CA ILE A 182 -30.51 3.56 7.65
C ILE A 182 -31.66 2.58 7.47
N TYR A 183 -32.57 2.90 6.58
CA TYR A 183 -33.75 2.09 6.28
C TYR A 183 -34.08 2.10 4.80
N ASP A 184 -34.88 1.13 4.38
CA ASP A 184 -35.35 1.06 3.01
C ASP A 184 -36.24 2.25 2.68
N TYR A 185 -36.02 2.84 1.49
CA TYR A 185 -36.89 3.93 1.04
C TYR A 185 -38.27 3.39 0.62
N THR A 186 -38.29 2.35 -0.20
CA THR A 186 -39.49 1.59 -0.55
C THR A 186 -39.15 0.11 -0.77
N SER A 187 -40.13 -0.79 -0.64
CA SER A 187 -39.92 -2.24 -0.77
C SER A 187 -39.45 -2.69 -2.16
N SER A 188 -39.61 -1.85 -3.18
CA SER A 188 -39.26 -2.14 -4.58
C SER A 188 -38.01 -1.41 -5.09
N ASN A 189 -37.46 -0.47 -4.32
CA ASN A 189 -36.29 0.33 -4.72
C ASN A 189 -35.04 -0.11 -3.94
N SER A 190 -33.88 -0.11 -4.59
CA SER A 190 -32.60 -0.40 -3.95
C SER A 190 -31.96 0.82 -3.26
N ASN A 191 -32.52 2.02 -3.46
CA ASN A 191 -32.15 3.24 -2.76
C ASN A 191 -32.51 3.18 -1.27
N LEU A 192 -31.74 3.89 -0.46
CA LEU A 192 -31.83 3.84 1.00
C LEU A 192 -32.10 5.24 1.55
N LYS A 193 -32.89 5.30 2.62
CA LYS A 193 -33.17 6.53 3.32
C LYS A 193 -32.34 6.56 4.60
N ILE A 194 -31.64 7.66 4.83
CA ILE A 194 -30.86 7.90 6.04
C ILE A 194 -31.47 9.07 6.80
N GLU A 195 -31.68 8.87 8.09
CA GLU A 195 -32.06 9.91 9.03
C GLU A 195 -30.93 10.12 10.03
N TRP A 196 -30.53 11.37 10.27
CA TRP A 196 -29.41 11.67 11.16
C TRP A 196 -29.58 12.98 11.92
N ILE A 197 -28.84 13.10 13.02
CA ILE A 197 -28.58 14.37 13.72
C ILE A 197 -27.07 14.53 13.81
N GLY A 198 -26.53 15.62 13.24
CA GLY A 198 -25.10 15.89 13.24
C GLY A 198 -24.78 17.36 13.01
N GLU A 199 -23.51 17.72 13.24
CA GLU A 199 -22.96 19.06 13.02
C GLU A 199 -22.21 19.09 11.70
N GLN A 200 -22.58 20.01 10.82
CA GLN A 200 -21.87 20.20 9.56
C GLN A 200 -20.46 20.75 9.82
N ARG A 201 -19.45 20.20 9.16
CA ARG A 201 -18.03 20.56 9.28
C ARG A 201 -17.47 21.07 7.96
N SER A 202 -16.36 21.82 8.02
CA SER A 202 -15.54 22.10 6.84
C SER A 202 -14.81 20.85 6.36
N ILE A 203 -14.19 20.94 5.18
CA ILE A 203 -13.52 19.81 4.52
C ILE A 203 -12.42 19.20 5.38
N ASP A 204 -11.67 20.01 6.11
CA ASP A 204 -10.64 19.57 7.06
C ASP A 204 -11.20 18.91 8.33
N GLY A 205 -12.53 18.86 8.47
CA GLY A 205 -13.22 18.34 9.64
C GLY A 205 -13.32 19.32 10.80
N SER A 206 -12.81 20.55 10.65
CA SER A 206 -12.88 21.57 11.69
C SER A 206 -14.24 22.25 11.74
N SER A 207 -14.56 22.85 12.89
CA SER A 207 -15.63 23.84 13.00
C SER A 207 -15.07 25.15 12.44
N GLY A 208 -15.10 25.32 11.11
CA GLY A 208 -14.43 26.44 10.44
C GLY A 208 -14.61 27.78 11.15
N ILE A 209 -13.54 28.58 11.24
CA ILE A 209 -13.48 29.87 11.96
C ILE A 209 -14.58 30.86 11.50
N ARG A 210 -15.18 30.65 10.33
CA ARG A 210 -16.27 31.47 9.77
C ARG A 210 -17.69 31.02 10.13
N ASP A 211 -17.87 29.79 10.63
CA ASP A 211 -19.16 29.16 10.97
C ASP A 211 -19.12 28.48 12.35
N ALA A 212 -18.47 29.13 13.33
CA ALA A 212 -18.19 28.57 14.65
C ALA A 212 -19.41 28.18 15.52
N ASN A 213 -20.63 28.14 14.97
CA ASN A 213 -21.86 27.74 15.67
C ASN A 213 -22.97 27.24 14.71
N LEU A 214 -22.68 26.45 13.67
CA LEU A 214 -23.78 25.73 13.01
C LEU A 214 -24.32 24.67 14.00
N PRO A 215 -25.58 24.79 14.47
CA PRO A 215 -26.11 23.86 15.45
C PRO A 215 -26.22 22.46 14.84
N ALA A 216 -26.26 21.43 15.68
CA ALA A 216 -26.62 20.10 15.22
C ALA A 216 -27.99 20.15 14.53
N VAL A 217 -28.05 19.61 13.32
CA VAL A 217 -29.27 19.58 12.50
C VAL A 217 -29.78 18.16 12.35
N GLY A 218 -31.07 17.96 12.57
CA GLY A 218 -31.79 16.75 12.19
C GLY A 218 -32.15 16.81 10.71
N ARG A 219 -31.77 15.80 9.94
CA ARG A 219 -32.06 15.72 8.51
C ARG A 219 -32.43 14.30 8.11
N THR A 220 -33.08 14.22 6.96
CA THR A 220 -33.45 12.96 6.35
C THR A 220 -33.30 13.07 4.86
N GLU A 221 -32.63 12.10 4.24
CA GLU A 221 -32.34 12.14 2.82
C GLU A 221 -32.30 10.73 2.22
N ILE A 222 -32.54 10.64 0.91
CA ILE A 222 -32.45 9.42 0.13
C ILE A 222 -31.10 9.39 -0.57
N PHE A 223 -30.42 8.26 -0.48
CA PHE A 223 -29.13 8.01 -1.12
C PHE A 223 -29.25 6.87 -2.12
N ASP A 224 -28.59 7.04 -3.27
CA ASP A 224 -28.48 6.00 -4.29
C ASP A 224 -27.55 4.89 -3.85
N ILE A 225 -26.50 5.24 -3.09
CA ILE A 225 -25.48 4.32 -2.59
C ILE A 225 -25.15 4.67 -1.14
N VAL A 226 -25.08 3.66 -0.29
CA VAL A 226 -24.65 3.80 1.11
C VAL A 226 -23.47 2.87 1.37
N ILE A 227 -22.39 3.40 1.94
CA ILE A 227 -21.17 2.65 2.27
C ILE A 227 -20.92 2.75 3.77
N ILE A 228 -20.89 1.60 4.46
CA ILE A 228 -20.56 1.50 5.88
C ILE A 228 -19.07 1.27 6.03
N ALA A 229 -18.36 2.31 6.45
CA ALA A 229 -16.91 2.39 6.58
C ALA A 229 -16.45 2.62 8.05
N THR A 230 -17.16 2.04 9.02
CA THR A 230 -16.92 2.24 10.46
C THR A 230 -15.62 1.63 10.98
N GLY A 231 -14.96 0.78 10.18
CA GLY A 231 -13.59 0.30 10.41
C GLY A 231 -13.38 -0.42 11.75
N PHE A 232 -12.35 0.01 12.49
CA PHE A 232 -11.86 -0.65 13.70
C PHE A 232 -12.88 -0.69 14.84
N GLY A 233 -13.66 0.38 15.02
CA GLY A 233 -14.56 0.56 16.16
C GLY A 233 -13.83 0.69 17.50
N LEU A 234 -14.60 0.85 18.58
CA LEU A 234 -14.11 0.79 19.96
C LEU A 234 -14.21 -0.62 20.54
N GLU A 235 -13.29 -0.93 21.44
CA GLU A 235 -13.28 -2.17 22.21
C GLU A 235 -14.51 -2.25 23.12
N LYS A 236 -14.98 -3.47 23.38
CA LYS A 236 -16.16 -3.70 24.24
C LYS A 236 -15.94 -3.18 25.66
N ASP A 237 -14.72 -3.32 26.17
CA ASP A 237 -14.33 -2.96 27.53
C ASP A 237 -13.61 -1.61 27.51
N ASN A 238 -14.35 -0.55 27.81
CA ASN A 238 -13.99 0.83 27.47
C ASN A 238 -13.02 1.51 28.47
N THR A 239 -12.34 0.75 29.34
CA THR A 239 -11.54 1.32 30.45
C THR A 239 -10.20 1.89 29.98
N LEU A 240 -9.53 1.21 29.04
CA LEU A 240 -8.23 1.63 28.47
C LEU A 240 -8.18 1.33 26.98
N SER A 241 -8.66 2.26 26.16
CA SER A 241 -8.70 2.09 24.71
C SER A 241 -7.32 1.90 24.10
N TYR A 242 -7.18 0.95 23.17
CA TYR A 242 -5.92 0.68 22.43
C TYR A 242 -5.30 1.93 21.80
N TRP A 243 -6.11 2.89 21.36
CA TRP A 243 -5.60 4.07 20.67
C TRP A 243 -5.27 5.25 21.60
N ARG A 244 -5.64 5.18 22.89
CA ARG A 244 -5.36 6.27 23.83
C ARG A 244 -3.91 6.23 24.30
N ASN A 245 -3.32 7.41 24.47
CA ASN A 245 -2.00 7.53 25.06
C ASN A 245 -2.00 6.97 26.48
N ASP A 246 -0.97 6.20 26.80
CA ASP A 246 -0.77 5.49 28.05
C ASP A 246 0.72 5.51 28.45
N ILE A 247 1.01 5.09 29.68
CA ILE A 247 2.38 5.01 30.21
C ILE A 247 2.97 3.59 30.15
N VAL A 248 2.26 2.63 29.56
CA VAL A 248 2.59 1.19 29.65
C VAL A 248 3.99 0.90 29.08
N GLY A 249 4.33 1.54 27.97
CA GLY A 249 5.63 1.39 27.30
C GLY A 249 6.78 2.19 27.93
N GLN A 250 6.53 2.98 28.99
CA GLN A 250 7.55 3.83 29.62
C GLN A 250 8.19 3.14 30.83
N PRO A 251 9.49 3.37 31.11
CA PRO A 251 10.12 2.88 32.33
C PRO A 251 9.39 3.36 33.59
N ASN A 252 9.30 2.50 34.60
CA ASN A 252 8.80 2.93 35.90
C ASN A 252 9.76 3.94 36.54
N LEU A 253 9.23 5.06 37.02
CA LEU A 253 9.99 6.05 37.78
C LEU A 253 10.08 5.69 39.27
N GLU A 254 9.25 4.76 39.73
CA GLU A 254 9.29 4.21 41.08
C GLU A 254 10.22 2.99 41.17
N GLN A 255 10.65 2.64 42.38
CA GLN A 255 11.58 1.53 42.62
C GLN A 255 10.92 0.14 42.60
N SER A 256 9.59 0.04 42.68
CA SER A 256 8.90 -1.25 42.74
C SER A 256 8.65 -1.85 41.35
N ARG A 257 8.83 -3.16 41.24
CA ARG A 257 8.50 -3.91 40.02
C ARG A 257 6.99 -4.01 39.85
N ARG A 258 6.46 -3.68 38.67
CA ARG A 258 5.01 -3.67 38.39
C ARG A 258 4.58 -4.93 37.63
N MET A 259 3.53 -5.59 38.13
CA MET A 259 2.89 -6.68 37.41
C MET A 259 1.73 -6.16 36.56
N TYR A 260 1.71 -6.57 35.29
CA TYR A 260 0.63 -6.27 34.33
C TYR A 260 -0.11 -7.54 33.93
N LEU A 261 -1.41 -7.40 33.66
CA LEU A 261 -2.24 -8.43 33.07
C LEU A 261 -2.65 -8.01 31.66
N VAL A 262 -2.21 -8.76 30.66
CA VAL A 262 -2.64 -8.55 29.27
C VAL A 262 -3.66 -9.63 28.93
N SER A 263 -4.91 -9.25 28.69
CA SER A 263 -5.99 -10.18 28.36
C SER A 263 -6.43 -10.02 26.91
N GLY A 264 -6.16 -11.03 26.09
CA GLY A 264 -6.50 -11.05 24.68
C GLY A 264 -5.55 -11.92 23.85
N GLN A 265 -5.98 -12.24 22.63
CA GLN A 265 -5.26 -13.16 21.73
C GLN A 265 -5.08 -12.59 20.31
N GLY A 266 -5.34 -11.31 20.10
CA GLY A 266 -5.12 -10.64 18.80
C GLY A 266 -3.83 -9.82 18.79
N ASP A 267 -3.47 -9.28 17.62
CA ASP A 267 -2.28 -8.43 17.45
C ASP A 267 -2.19 -7.29 18.48
N GLY A 268 -3.31 -6.63 18.82
CA GLY A 268 -3.33 -5.57 19.83
C GLY A 268 -2.85 -6.04 21.21
N ALA A 269 -3.20 -7.25 21.63
CA ALA A 269 -2.73 -7.85 22.88
C ALA A 269 -1.24 -8.18 22.82
N MET A 270 -0.79 -8.73 21.68
CA MET A 270 0.62 -9.10 21.49
C MET A 270 1.53 -7.85 21.46
N ILE A 271 1.08 -6.78 20.82
CA ILE A 271 1.77 -5.48 20.84
C ILE A 271 1.88 -4.93 22.26
N ASP A 272 0.78 -4.93 23.03
CA ASP A 272 0.82 -4.44 24.41
C ASP A 272 1.71 -5.32 25.31
N LEU A 273 1.70 -6.64 25.13
CA LEU A 273 2.62 -7.54 25.83
C LEU A 273 4.09 -7.20 25.53
N LEU A 274 4.42 -6.95 24.25
CA LEU A 274 5.75 -6.55 23.84
C LEU A 274 6.14 -5.17 24.40
N ARG A 275 5.23 -4.19 24.40
CA ARG A 275 5.45 -2.85 25.01
C ARG A 275 5.70 -2.93 26.51
N VAL A 276 4.99 -3.82 27.21
CA VAL A 276 5.16 -4.04 28.66
C VAL A 276 6.54 -4.65 28.96
N ARG A 277 7.03 -5.57 28.13
CA ARG A 277 8.18 -6.42 28.47
C ARG A 277 9.49 -6.06 27.77
N VAL A 278 9.45 -5.39 26.63
CA VAL A 278 10.64 -5.07 25.83
C VAL A 278 11.00 -3.59 25.98
N SER A 279 12.24 -3.31 26.40
CA SER A 279 12.76 -1.94 26.51
C SER A 279 12.90 -1.29 25.14
N HIS A 280 12.52 0.00 25.07
CA HIS A 280 12.53 0.78 23.84
C HIS A 280 11.80 0.08 22.67
N TYR A 281 10.69 -0.62 22.96
CA TYR A 281 9.97 -1.37 21.95
C TYR A 281 9.44 -0.47 20.83
N ARG A 282 9.82 -0.82 19.59
CA ARG A 282 9.41 -0.18 18.35
C ARG A 282 9.16 -1.28 17.31
N GLN A 283 7.92 -1.43 16.88
CA GLN A 283 7.50 -2.57 16.04
C GLN A 283 8.22 -2.62 14.70
N ASP A 284 8.51 -1.46 14.12
CA ASP A 284 9.28 -1.30 12.89
C ASP A 284 10.75 -1.68 13.05
N ARG A 285 11.35 -1.41 14.22
CA ARG A 285 12.80 -1.56 14.45
C ARG A 285 13.21 -2.87 15.09
N ILE A 286 12.35 -3.44 15.95
CA ILE A 286 12.70 -4.58 16.80
C ILE A 286 13.24 -5.78 16.00
N LEU A 287 12.66 -6.07 14.84
CA LEU A 287 13.09 -7.17 13.98
C LEU A 287 14.48 -6.92 13.39
N TYR A 288 14.72 -5.71 12.87
CA TYR A 288 16.03 -5.33 12.37
C TYR A 288 17.09 -5.39 13.47
N GLU A 289 16.78 -4.87 14.66
CA GLU A 289 17.68 -4.81 15.81
C GLU A 289 18.10 -6.22 16.29
N ILE A 290 17.13 -7.14 16.46
CA ILE A 290 17.43 -8.47 17.00
C ILE A 290 17.97 -9.45 15.96
N PHE A 291 17.64 -9.30 14.67
CA PHE A 291 18.12 -10.19 13.60
C PHE A 291 19.25 -9.56 12.75
N SER A 292 19.84 -8.44 13.16
CA SER A 292 20.87 -7.71 12.39
C SER A 292 22.05 -8.59 11.96
N LYS A 293 22.41 -9.59 12.76
CA LYS A 293 23.56 -10.51 12.55
C LYS A 293 23.16 -11.93 12.13
N SER A 294 21.91 -12.14 11.71
CA SER A 294 21.34 -13.48 11.51
C SER A 294 20.83 -13.68 10.07
N VAL A 295 21.75 -13.75 9.11
CA VAL A 295 21.42 -13.73 7.67
C VAL A 295 20.76 -15.04 7.24
N GLU A 296 21.32 -16.17 7.63
CA GLU A 296 20.81 -17.49 7.28
C GLU A 296 19.49 -17.77 7.99
N LEU A 297 19.36 -17.40 9.26
CA LEU A 297 18.10 -17.52 10.00
C LEU A 297 16.99 -16.68 9.38
N LYS A 298 17.27 -15.43 8.95
CA LYS A 298 16.30 -14.60 8.21
C LYS A 298 15.83 -15.30 6.93
N ARG A 299 16.77 -15.90 6.17
CA ARG A 299 16.45 -16.61 4.93
C ARG A 299 15.55 -17.82 5.18
N GLU A 300 15.82 -18.62 6.21
CA GLU A 300 14.96 -19.76 6.56
C GLU A 300 13.62 -19.32 7.15
N MET A 301 13.58 -18.24 7.93
CA MET A 301 12.34 -17.64 8.42
C MET A 301 11.43 -17.21 7.28
N LYS A 302 12.02 -16.68 6.19
CA LYS A 302 11.28 -16.33 4.97
C LYS A 302 10.63 -17.54 4.31
N LYS A 303 11.37 -18.64 4.17
CA LYS A 303 10.81 -19.90 3.65
C LYS A 303 9.69 -20.44 4.54
N LEU A 304 9.85 -20.35 5.87
CA LEU A 304 8.82 -20.76 6.82
C LEU A 304 7.55 -19.91 6.69
N TYR A 305 7.70 -18.60 6.52
CA TYR A 305 6.59 -17.68 6.28
C TYR A 305 5.84 -18.04 4.98
N GLU A 306 6.56 -18.24 3.88
CA GLU A 306 5.98 -18.64 2.59
C GLU A 306 5.23 -19.98 2.69
N LYS A 307 5.80 -20.95 3.42
CA LYS A 307 5.14 -22.23 3.71
C LYS A 307 3.86 -22.03 4.52
N THR A 308 3.90 -21.20 5.56
CA THR A 308 2.75 -20.92 6.45
C THR A 308 1.60 -20.23 5.70
N ILE A 309 1.90 -19.40 4.70
CA ILE A 309 0.87 -18.80 3.83
C ILE A 309 0.23 -19.85 2.92
N LYS A 310 1.04 -20.76 2.35
CA LYS A 310 0.56 -21.78 1.41
C LYS A 310 -0.20 -22.91 2.11
N GLU A 311 0.20 -23.27 3.32
CA GLU A 311 -0.35 -24.39 4.10
C GLU A 311 -1.09 -23.87 5.34
N SER A 312 -2.41 -23.71 5.25
CA SER A 312 -3.23 -23.19 6.37
C SER A 312 -3.19 -24.05 7.64
N SER A 313 -2.74 -25.30 7.58
CA SER A 313 -2.62 -26.21 8.73
C SER A 313 -1.18 -26.39 9.26
N ALA A 314 -0.23 -25.56 8.85
CA ALA A 314 1.15 -25.69 9.30
C ALA A 314 1.29 -25.38 10.81
N ASP A 315 1.85 -26.30 11.59
CA ASP A 315 2.17 -26.09 13.01
C ASP A 315 3.38 -25.14 13.12
N LEU A 316 3.10 -23.84 13.14
CA LEU A 316 4.13 -22.80 13.19
C LEU A 316 4.99 -22.91 14.46
N PHE A 317 4.41 -23.31 15.60
CA PHE A 317 5.18 -23.44 16.83
C PHE A 317 6.23 -24.56 16.72
N ALA A 318 5.82 -25.75 16.26
CA ALA A 318 6.75 -26.86 16.06
C ALA A 318 7.82 -26.54 15.01
N ASN A 319 7.46 -25.83 13.94
CA ASN A 319 8.42 -25.39 12.93
C ASN A 319 9.44 -24.38 13.50
N LEU A 320 9.01 -23.46 14.38
CA LEU A 320 9.91 -22.55 15.08
C LEU A 320 10.84 -23.29 16.05
N GLU A 321 10.35 -24.30 16.79
CA GLU A 321 11.20 -25.18 17.61
C GLU A 321 12.28 -25.86 16.76
N ASN A 322 11.88 -26.47 15.64
CA ASN A 322 12.81 -27.13 14.74
C ASN A 322 13.85 -26.15 14.18
N LEU A 323 13.41 -24.97 13.75
CA LEU A 323 14.30 -23.93 13.24
C LEU A 323 15.31 -23.47 14.31
N SER A 324 14.85 -23.31 15.56
CA SER A 324 15.72 -22.95 16.69
C SER A 324 16.78 -24.01 17.00
N ASN A 325 16.49 -25.29 16.75
CA ASN A 325 17.45 -26.38 16.93
C ASN A 325 18.46 -26.46 15.78
N ILE A 326 18.02 -26.28 14.53
CA ILE A 326 18.88 -26.34 13.35
C ILE A 326 19.83 -25.13 13.29
N HIS A 327 19.31 -23.93 13.54
CA HIS A 327 20.09 -22.67 13.50
C HIS A 327 20.42 -22.16 14.90
N LYS A 328 20.85 -23.08 15.78
CA LYS A 328 21.01 -22.82 17.21
C LYS A 328 21.86 -21.59 17.52
N ASP A 329 23.02 -21.43 16.88
CA ASP A 329 23.96 -20.34 17.20
C ASP A 329 23.37 -18.96 16.91
N GLU A 330 22.78 -18.77 15.71
CA GLU A 330 22.09 -17.53 15.37
C GLU A 330 20.86 -17.30 16.25
N PHE A 331 20.11 -18.37 16.55
CA PHE A 331 18.93 -18.27 17.40
C PHE A 331 19.28 -17.84 18.84
N ASP A 332 20.34 -18.41 19.41
CA ASP A 332 20.86 -18.09 20.73
C ASP A 332 21.36 -16.62 20.78
N VAL A 333 21.94 -16.10 19.68
CA VAL A 333 22.27 -14.67 19.54
C VAL A 333 21.01 -13.80 19.58
N VAL A 334 19.97 -14.13 18.80
CA VAL A 334 18.69 -13.38 18.81
C VAL A 334 18.08 -13.37 20.21
N LEU A 335 18.02 -14.53 20.87
CA LEU A 335 17.49 -14.67 22.22
C LEU A 335 18.31 -13.88 23.25
N LYS A 336 19.64 -13.86 23.13
CA LYS A 336 20.52 -13.06 24.00
C LYS A 336 20.25 -11.57 23.86
N ILE A 337 20.11 -11.07 22.63
CA ILE A 337 19.80 -9.65 22.37
C ILE A 337 18.44 -9.29 22.97
N LEU A 338 17.40 -10.11 22.74
CA LEU A 338 16.07 -9.86 23.28
C LEU A 338 16.03 -9.96 24.82
N SER A 339 16.72 -10.96 25.39
CA SER A 339 16.82 -11.15 26.85
C SER A 339 17.46 -9.94 27.54
N ASN A 340 18.53 -9.38 26.97
CA ASN A 340 19.17 -8.16 27.47
C ASN A 340 18.25 -6.94 27.41
N ARG A 341 17.25 -6.95 26.53
CA ARG A 341 16.25 -5.88 26.40
C ARG A 341 15.01 -6.10 27.24
N LEU A 342 14.89 -7.21 27.97
CA LEU A 342 13.77 -7.40 28.88
C LEU A 342 13.77 -6.31 29.95
N ARG A 343 12.62 -5.67 30.11
CA ARG A 343 12.39 -4.70 31.17
C ARG A 343 12.54 -5.38 32.52
N ARG A 344 13.29 -4.77 33.44
CA ARG A 344 13.50 -5.30 34.81
C ARG A 344 12.47 -4.73 35.79
N ASP A 345 11.83 -3.64 35.42
CA ASP A 345 10.83 -2.92 36.20
C ASP A 345 9.41 -3.46 36.03
N THR A 346 9.19 -4.43 35.13
CA THR A 346 7.87 -5.03 34.89
C THR A 346 7.88 -6.55 34.87
N ASP A 347 6.71 -7.12 35.16
CA ASP A 347 6.31 -8.51 34.91
C ASP A 347 4.98 -8.50 34.13
N ALA A 348 4.71 -9.58 33.38
CA ALA A 348 3.47 -9.71 32.63
C ALA A 348 2.87 -11.10 32.73
N ILE A 349 1.55 -11.15 32.89
CA ILE A 349 0.73 -12.35 32.71
C ILE A 349 -0.07 -12.17 31.41
N LEU A 350 0.02 -13.14 30.51
CA LEU A 350 -0.81 -13.19 29.29
C LEU A 350 -2.02 -14.09 29.55
N HIS A 351 -3.18 -13.48 29.71
CA HIS A 351 -4.45 -14.18 29.91
C HIS A 351 -5.07 -14.58 28.57
N MET A 352 -5.25 -15.88 28.39
CA MET A 352 -5.68 -16.53 27.15
C MET A 352 -6.89 -17.44 27.39
N LYS A 353 -7.68 -17.66 26.34
CA LYS A 353 -8.77 -18.66 26.33
C LYS A 353 -8.27 -20.09 26.08
N ILE A 354 -7.06 -20.23 25.52
CA ILE A 354 -6.44 -21.51 25.17
C ILE A 354 -5.44 -21.93 26.24
N LYS A 355 -5.38 -23.25 26.52
CA LYS A 355 -4.53 -23.79 27.59
C LYS A 355 -3.05 -23.86 27.21
N LYS A 356 -2.75 -24.21 25.96
CA LYS A 356 -1.36 -24.36 25.48
C LYS A 356 -0.96 -23.12 24.69
N ILE A 357 0.24 -22.60 24.96
CA ILE A 357 0.78 -21.47 24.20
C ILE A 357 0.96 -21.80 22.71
N SER A 358 1.29 -23.05 22.37
CA SER A 358 1.44 -23.49 20.97
C SER A 358 0.16 -23.30 20.16
N GLU A 359 -1.02 -23.39 20.78
CA GLU A 359 -2.30 -23.16 20.09
C GLU A 359 -2.48 -21.69 19.65
N LEU A 360 -1.72 -20.75 20.22
CA LEU A 360 -1.71 -19.33 19.81
C LEU A 360 -1.13 -19.16 18.40
N PHE A 361 -0.34 -20.13 17.96
CA PHE A 361 0.38 -20.11 16.70
C PHE A 361 -0.41 -20.74 15.57
N ASN A 362 -1.46 -21.51 15.89
CA ASN A 362 -2.35 -22.09 14.90
C ASN A 362 -3.02 -20.99 14.06
N THR A 363 -2.99 -21.18 12.76
CA THR A 363 -3.46 -20.22 11.74
C THR A 363 -4.98 -20.18 11.60
N ASP A 364 -5.67 -21.27 11.98
CA ASP A 364 -7.11 -21.42 11.73
C ASP A 364 -8.01 -20.77 12.81
N SER A 365 -7.51 -20.59 14.03
CA SER A 365 -8.33 -20.19 15.19
C SER A 365 -8.01 -18.80 15.75
N ILE A 366 -6.76 -18.33 15.66
CA ILE A 366 -6.29 -17.12 16.35
C ILE A 366 -5.59 -16.16 15.37
N ARG A 367 -6.10 -14.93 15.34
CA ARG A 367 -5.77 -13.89 14.34
C ARG A 367 -4.64 -12.99 14.84
N ILE A 368 -3.41 -13.46 14.70
CA ILE A 368 -2.17 -12.71 14.99
C ILE A 368 -1.28 -12.77 13.76
N SER A 369 -0.67 -11.65 13.39
CA SER A 369 0.35 -11.59 12.35
C SER A 369 1.54 -12.52 12.60
N PHE A 370 2.20 -12.99 11.53
CA PHE A 370 3.39 -13.84 11.66
C PHE A 370 4.48 -13.16 12.48
N GLN A 371 4.73 -11.87 12.24
CA GLN A 371 5.67 -11.06 13.01
C GLN A 371 5.38 -11.15 14.52
N ASN A 372 4.14 -10.86 14.93
CA ASN A 372 3.81 -10.82 16.36
C ASN A 372 3.83 -12.21 16.98
N LYS A 373 3.44 -13.27 16.24
CA LYS A 373 3.64 -14.66 16.68
C LYS A 373 5.12 -14.92 16.95
N LEU A 374 6.01 -14.61 16.01
CA LEU A 374 7.45 -14.79 16.17
C LEU A 374 8.01 -14.02 17.37
N LEU A 375 7.67 -12.73 17.52
CA LEU A 375 8.16 -11.92 18.63
C LEU A 375 7.66 -12.47 19.99
N VAL A 376 6.42 -12.94 20.07
CA VAL A 376 5.86 -13.55 21.28
C VAL A 376 6.51 -14.91 21.57
N TYR A 377 6.83 -15.68 20.54
CA TYR A 377 7.60 -16.93 20.67
C TYR A 377 8.98 -16.66 21.27
N LEU A 378 9.72 -15.70 20.71
CA LEU A 378 11.03 -15.31 21.22
C LEU A 378 10.92 -14.80 22.67
N LEU A 379 9.91 -13.96 22.96
CA LEU A 379 9.67 -13.45 24.30
C LEU A 379 9.37 -14.57 25.30
N TYR A 380 8.58 -15.57 24.89
CA TYR A 380 8.30 -16.76 25.70
C TYR A 380 9.58 -17.55 25.99
N LYS A 381 10.44 -17.76 24.97
CA LYS A 381 11.75 -18.43 25.14
C LYS A 381 12.70 -17.68 26.08
N CYS A 382 12.60 -16.35 26.15
CA CYS A 382 13.33 -15.55 27.12
C CYS A 382 12.70 -15.52 28.53
N GLY A 383 11.59 -16.23 28.77
CA GLY A 383 10.87 -16.17 30.05
C GLY A 383 10.21 -14.80 30.30
N GLY A 384 9.87 -14.08 29.23
CA GLY A 384 9.39 -12.70 29.32
C GLY A 384 8.01 -12.53 29.93
N PHE A 385 7.18 -13.58 30.00
CA PHE A 385 5.82 -13.51 30.57
C PHE A 385 5.33 -14.89 31.02
N ILE A 386 4.23 -14.90 31.79
CA ILE A 386 3.55 -16.11 32.26
C ILE A 386 2.21 -16.27 31.52
N PRO A 387 2.00 -17.34 30.73
CA PRO A 387 0.69 -17.63 30.14
C PRO A 387 -0.28 -18.14 31.22
N SER A 388 -1.54 -17.71 31.18
CA SER A 388 -2.59 -18.19 32.10
C SER A 388 -3.95 -18.28 31.43
N THR A 389 -4.76 -19.25 31.85
CA THR A 389 -6.19 -19.38 31.50
C THR A 389 -7.10 -19.29 32.73
N ALA A 390 -6.52 -18.94 33.89
CA ALA A 390 -7.31 -18.74 35.10
C ALA A 390 -8.25 -17.55 34.91
N ASP A 391 -9.36 -17.55 35.66
CA ASP A 391 -10.29 -16.43 35.67
C ASP A 391 -9.58 -15.11 35.96
N GLU A 392 -9.94 -14.06 35.23
CA GLU A 392 -9.28 -12.75 35.32
C GLU A 392 -9.35 -12.17 36.75
N GLY A 393 -10.50 -12.31 37.41
CA GLY A 393 -10.70 -11.85 38.79
C GLY A 393 -9.83 -12.62 39.77
N LYS A 394 -9.65 -13.93 39.56
CA LYS A 394 -8.73 -14.74 40.35
C LYS A 394 -7.28 -14.27 40.18
N ILE A 395 -6.79 -14.13 38.94
CA ILE A 395 -5.42 -13.64 38.67
C ILE A 395 -5.21 -12.26 39.32
N ARG A 396 -6.18 -11.36 39.16
CA ARG A 396 -6.15 -10.03 39.75
C ARG A 396 -5.97 -10.08 41.27
N SER A 397 -6.74 -10.93 41.94
CA SER A 397 -6.69 -11.08 43.40
C SER A 397 -5.40 -11.71 43.90
N GLU A 398 -4.92 -12.79 43.24
CA GLU A 398 -3.72 -13.54 43.63
C GLU A 398 -2.45 -12.69 43.50
N HIS A 399 -2.40 -11.83 42.49
CA HIS A 399 -1.24 -11.00 42.18
C HIS A 399 -1.39 -9.51 42.57
N ALA A 400 -2.50 -9.15 43.25
CA ALA A 400 -2.83 -7.79 43.65
C ALA A 400 -2.68 -6.76 42.50
N ILE A 401 -3.18 -7.11 41.31
CA ILE A 401 -3.05 -6.26 40.11
C ILE A 401 -4.17 -5.19 40.12
N PRO A 402 -3.84 -3.89 40.09
CA PRO A 402 -4.84 -2.82 40.00
C PRO A 402 -5.45 -2.70 38.59
N ASP A 403 -6.63 -2.10 38.48
CA ASP A 403 -7.40 -2.04 37.21
C ASP A 403 -6.67 -1.29 36.08
N ASP A 404 -5.88 -0.29 36.42
CA ASP A 404 -5.07 0.50 35.48
C ASP A 404 -3.90 -0.29 34.86
N ARG A 405 -3.62 -1.50 35.36
CA ARG A 405 -2.60 -2.42 34.84
C ARG A 405 -3.19 -3.66 34.15
N ILE A 406 -4.50 -3.65 33.91
CA ILE A 406 -5.20 -4.70 33.16
C ILE A 406 -5.52 -4.18 31.75
N LEU A 407 -4.82 -4.73 30.76
CA LEU A 407 -4.95 -4.37 29.34
C LEU A 407 -5.87 -5.38 28.65
N ARG A 408 -7.14 -5.00 28.41
CA ARG A 408 -8.15 -5.87 27.77
C ARG A 408 -8.26 -5.59 26.27
N ARG A 409 -8.04 -6.62 25.45
CA ARG A 409 -8.05 -6.59 23.98
C ARG A 409 -8.97 -7.68 23.43
N HIS A 410 -10.26 -7.60 23.77
CA HIS A 410 -11.26 -8.61 23.43
C HIS A 410 -11.98 -8.35 22.09
N GLY A 411 -11.49 -7.37 21.32
CA GLY A 411 -12.07 -6.95 20.05
C GLY A 411 -13.21 -5.95 20.20
N THR A 412 -13.85 -5.64 19.09
CA THR A 412 -14.86 -4.57 18.98
C THR A 412 -16.26 -5.14 18.74
N ASP A 413 -17.30 -4.43 19.20
CA ASP A 413 -18.70 -4.87 19.02
C ASP A 413 -19.25 -4.50 17.64
N ARG A 414 -18.71 -5.14 16.60
CA ARG A 414 -19.03 -4.79 15.21
C ARG A 414 -20.49 -5.05 14.85
N LEU A 415 -21.06 -6.15 15.33
CA LEU A 415 -22.46 -6.52 15.07
C LEU A 415 -23.44 -5.60 15.79
N GLY A 416 -23.20 -5.29 17.08
CA GLY A 416 -24.03 -4.34 17.81
C GLY A 416 -23.98 -2.94 17.19
N GLN A 417 -22.80 -2.48 16.77
CA GLN A 417 -22.65 -1.22 16.03
C GLN A 417 -23.47 -1.22 14.74
N LEU A 418 -23.38 -2.28 13.94
CA LEU A 418 -24.15 -2.38 12.69
C LEU A 418 -25.66 -2.40 12.93
N GLN A 419 -26.12 -3.17 13.92
CA GLN A 419 -27.55 -3.23 14.30
C GLN A 419 -28.09 -1.89 14.77
N ASN A 420 -27.26 -1.08 15.45
CA ASN A 420 -27.66 0.26 15.87
C ASN A 420 -27.80 1.25 14.69
N LEU A 421 -27.13 0.98 13.55
CA LEU A 421 -27.21 1.83 12.36
C LEU A 421 -28.37 1.47 11.44
N LEU A 422 -28.81 0.21 11.45
CA LEU A 422 -29.71 -0.36 10.45
C LEU A 422 -31.10 -0.64 11.02
N SER A 423 -32.12 -0.54 10.15
CA SER A 423 -33.45 -1.07 10.44
C SER A 423 -33.42 -2.56 10.80
N SER A 424 -34.46 -3.03 11.49
CA SER A 424 -34.60 -4.45 11.85
C SER A 424 -34.65 -5.37 10.63
N GLU A 425 -35.20 -4.89 9.52
CA GLU A 425 -35.28 -5.62 8.25
C GLU A 425 -33.89 -5.81 7.62
N LEU A 426 -33.14 -4.72 7.43
CA LEU A 426 -31.78 -4.76 6.89
C LEU A 426 -30.83 -5.58 7.79
N SER A 427 -30.95 -5.40 9.11
CA SER A 427 -30.21 -6.19 10.10
C SER A 427 -30.50 -7.69 9.97
N SER A 428 -31.76 -8.07 9.73
CA SER A 428 -32.16 -9.46 9.55
C SER A 428 -31.62 -10.05 8.25
N ILE A 429 -31.60 -9.29 7.15
CA ILE A 429 -30.99 -9.73 5.88
C ILE A 429 -29.51 -10.07 6.08
N ILE A 430 -28.77 -9.20 6.76
CA ILE A 430 -27.34 -9.41 7.04
C ILE A 430 -27.13 -10.64 7.91
N LYS A 431 -27.92 -10.79 8.98
CA LYS A 431 -27.84 -11.95 9.87
C LYS A 431 -28.12 -13.25 9.11
N ASN A 432 -29.22 -13.29 8.36
CA ASN A 432 -29.60 -14.44 7.55
C ASN A 432 -28.52 -14.77 6.52
N TYR A 433 -28.00 -13.78 5.80
CA TYR A 433 -26.97 -13.99 4.77
C TYR A 433 -25.63 -14.50 5.32
N ARG A 434 -25.33 -14.19 6.59
CA ARG A 434 -24.16 -14.73 7.30
C ARG A 434 -24.38 -16.15 7.82
N GLU A 435 -25.61 -16.49 8.17
CA GLU A 435 -26.00 -17.81 8.69
C GLU A 435 -26.28 -18.83 7.56
N SER A 436 -26.81 -18.37 6.42
CA SER A 436 -27.23 -19.21 5.28
C SER A 436 -26.12 -19.59 4.31
N SER A 437 -25.07 -18.78 4.24
CA SER A 437 -23.96 -18.95 3.30
C SER A 437 -22.77 -19.58 4.00
N PHE A 438 -22.10 -20.54 3.37
CA PHE A 438 -20.87 -21.16 3.86
C PHE A 438 -19.85 -20.08 4.33
N SER A 439 -19.68 -19.87 5.64
CA SER A 439 -18.52 -19.29 6.40
C SER A 439 -17.77 -18.02 5.91
N TYR A 440 -18.12 -17.47 4.74
CA TYR A 440 -17.25 -16.55 3.97
C TYR A 440 -17.97 -15.31 3.44
N SER A 441 -19.26 -15.11 3.76
CA SER A 441 -19.99 -13.88 3.43
C SER A 441 -19.26 -12.64 3.96
N PHE A 442 -19.10 -11.64 3.10
CA PHE A 442 -18.43 -10.37 3.39
C PHE A 442 -16.91 -10.40 3.60
N ARG A 443 -16.21 -11.48 3.20
CA ARG A 443 -14.74 -11.45 3.17
C ARG A 443 -14.24 -10.66 1.96
N GLN A 444 -13.41 -9.66 2.22
CA GLN A 444 -12.85 -8.77 1.21
C GLN A 444 -11.34 -8.90 1.17
N THR A 445 -10.81 -8.90 -0.04
CA THR A 445 -9.37 -8.91 -0.27
C THR A 445 -8.74 -7.55 0.08
N ASP A 446 -7.58 -7.60 0.72
CA ASP A 446 -6.70 -6.46 0.95
C ASP A 446 -5.51 -6.41 -0.02
N LYS A 447 -5.54 -7.22 -1.07
CA LYS A 447 -4.68 -7.07 -2.24
C LYS A 447 -5.28 -6.03 -3.18
N ALA A 448 -4.45 -5.13 -3.69
CA ALA A 448 -4.88 -4.17 -4.70
C ALA A 448 -5.28 -4.92 -5.99
N LEU A 449 -6.50 -4.70 -6.47
CA LEU A 449 -7.03 -5.33 -7.68
C LEU A 449 -7.10 -4.39 -8.88
N TRP A 450 -6.90 -3.09 -8.67
CA TRP A 450 -6.90 -2.10 -9.75
C TRP A 450 -5.60 -2.16 -10.58
N PRO A 451 -5.66 -1.78 -11.87
CA PRO A 451 -4.47 -1.66 -12.71
C PRO A 451 -3.60 -0.46 -12.30
N GLY A 452 -2.32 -0.47 -12.69
CA GLY A 452 -1.39 0.59 -12.36
C GLY A 452 -1.84 1.95 -12.90
N GLY A 453 -1.74 3.00 -12.09
CA GLY A 453 -2.16 4.34 -12.45
C GLY A 453 -3.67 4.55 -12.55
N TYR A 454 -4.51 3.59 -12.10
CA TYR A 454 -5.97 3.68 -12.23
C TYR A 454 -6.57 4.96 -11.63
N PHE A 455 -6.09 5.37 -10.46
CA PHE A 455 -6.55 6.59 -9.77
C PHE A 455 -5.83 7.87 -10.22
N GLY A 456 -4.94 7.76 -11.21
CA GLY A 456 -4.20 8.88 -11.79
C GLY A 456 -4.94 9.61 -12.92
N PHE A 457 -6.21 9.26 -13.20
CA PHE A 457 -7.03 9.91 -14.24
C PHE A 457 -8.52 9.87 -13.88
N PHE A 458 -9.30 10.79 -14.45
CA PHE A 458 -10.76 10.81 -14.29
C PHE A 458 -11.41 9.86 -15.28
N SER A 459 -12.53 9.23 -14.91
CA SER A 459 -13.30 8.25 -15.72
C SER A 459 -12.96 6.78 -15.57
N SER A 460 -13.85 5.92 -16.05
CA SER A 460 -13.69 4.46 -16.13
C SER A 460 -12.59 4.05 -17.12
N SER A 461 -12.11 2.81 -17.04
CA SER A 461 -11.12 2.28 -17.99
C SER A 461 -11.64 2.13 -19.41
N GLU A 462 -12.95 1.92 -19.60
CA GLU A 462 -13.54 1.81 -20.94
C GLU A 462 -13.73 3.17 -21.60
N ASP A 463 -14.18 4.18 -20.85
CA ASP A 463 -14.50 5.48 -21.43
C ASP A 463 -13.25 6.28 -21.76
N ILE A 464 -12.17 6.13 -20.98
CA ILE A 464 -10.88 6.77 -21.29
C ILE A 464 -10.30 6.27 -22.63
N LYS A 465 -10.55 5.00 -23.00
CA LYS A 465 -10.10 4.44 -24.29
C LYS A 465 -10.86 5.02 -25.50
N LYS A 466 -12.09 5.51 -25.29
CA LYS A 466 -12.94 6.07 -26.35
C LYS A 466 -12.57 7.52 -26.69
N ILE A 467 -11.75 8.16 -25.87
CA ILE A 467 -11.43 9.58 -26.00
C ILE A 467 -10.12 9.73 -26.76
N ASN A 468 -10.13 10.60 -27.76
CA ASN A 468 -8.90 11.06 -28.40
C ASN A 468 -8.24 12.04 -27.42
N VAL A 469 -7.53 11.49 -26.42
CA VAL A 469 -7.06 12.25 -25.26
C VAL A 469 -6.12 13.36 -25.74
N ASP A 470 -6.44 14.59 -25.37
CA ASP A 470 -5.54 15.73 -25.56
C ASP A 470 -4.18 15.42 -24.89
N ASN A 471 -3.09 15.70 -25.59
CA ASN A 471 -1.73 15.44 -25.11
C ASN A 471 -1.50 16.04 -23.72
N HIS A 472 -2.13 17.17 -23.39
CA HIS A 472 -2.03 17.80 -22.07
C HIS A 472 -2.61 16.95 -20.92
N ILE A 473 -3.69 16.19 -21.16
CA ILE A 473 -4.29 15.30 -20.15
C ILE A 473 -3.41 14.04 -19.96
N THR A 474 -2.84 13.51 -21.06
CA THR A 474 -1.92 12.35 -21.00
C THR A 474 -0.59 12.65 -20.29
N MET A 475 -0.20 13.92 -20.12
CA MET A 475 0.99 14.28 -19.35
C MET A 475 0.83 14.05 -17.85
N GLN A 476 -0.42 13.95 -17.35
CA GLN A 476 -0.71 13.74 -15.92
C GLN A 476 -1.32 12.37 -15.62
N TRP A 477 -1.75 11.62 -16.65
CA TRP A 477 -2.49 10.38 -16.43
C TRP A 477 -1.60 9.26 -15.89
N ARG A 478 -2.23 8.33 -15.18
CA ARG A 478 -1.61 7.11 -14.66
C ARG A 478 -0.40 7.33 -13.75
N LYS A 479 -0.42 8.40 -12.94
CA LYS A 479 0.58 8.61 -11.88
C LYS A 479 0.37 7.66 -10.71
N GLU A 480 1.48 7.16 -10.19
CA GLU A 480 1.59 6.33 -8.99
C GLU A 480 2.62 6.94 -8.03
N TYR A 481 2.60 6.51 -6.76
CA TYR A 481 3.60 6.97 -5.78
C TYR A 481 5.02 6.65 -6.26
N LEU A 482 5.89 7.64 -6.20
CA LEU A 482 7.32 7.54 -6.48
C LEU A 482 8.08 8.06 -5.27
N PRO A 483 8.93 7.24 -4.61
CA PRO A 483 9.73 7.73 -3.50
C PRO A 483 10.68 8.85 -3.93
N GLY A 484 10.73 9.94 -3.16
CA GLY A 484 11.63 11.07 -3.43
C GLY A 484 13.11 10.67 -3.59
N PRO A 485 13.69 9.77 -2.77
CA PRO A 485 15.05 9.31 -2.98
C PRO A 485 15.26 8.55 -4.29
N THR A 486 14.25 7.77 -4.74
CA THR A 486 14.28 7.11 -6.05
C THR A 486 14.30 8.15 -7.17
N GLU A 487 13.46 9.18 -7.05
CA GLU A 487 13.40 10.27 -8.02
C GLU A 487 14.73 11.01 -8.14
N LEU A 488 15.32 11.37 -7.00
CA LEU A 488 16.61 12.08 -6.96
C LEU A 488 17.76 11.28 -7.57
N VAL A 489 17.82 9.97 -7.27
CA VAL A 489 18.84 9.07 -7.81
C VAL A 489 18.69 8.93 -9.33
N ALA A 490 17.46 8.74 -9.82
CA ALA A 490 17.17 8.66 -11.24
C ALA A 490 17.45 9.97 -11.98
N ALA A 491 17.07 11.11 -11.39
CA ALA A 491 17.33 12.44 -11.93
C ALA A 491 18.84 12.71 -12.10
N SER A 492 19.63 12.41 -11.06
CA SER A 492 21.09 12.58 -11.09
C SER A 492 21.75 11.73 -12.18
N PHE A 493 21.30 10.49 -12.32
CA PHE A 493 21.78 9.57 -13.35
C PHE A 493 21.41 10.05 -14.77
N CYS A 494 20.14 10.37 -15.02
CA CYS A 494 19.70 10.84 -16.34
C CYS A 494 20.34 12.18 -16.73
N SER A 495 20.57 13.08 -15.77
CA SER A 495 21.32 14.33 -16.01
C SER A 495 22.77 14.05 -16.42
N THR A 496 23.40 13.02 -15.87
CA THR A 496 24.77 12.63 -16.24
C THR A 496 24.82 12.11 -17.68
N LEU A 497 23.88 11.23 -18.04
CA LEU A 497 23.75 10.74 -19.43
C LEU A 497 23.45 11.86 -20.42
N ALA A 498 22.61 12.83 -20.02
CA ALA A 498 22.33 14.01 -20.83
C ALA A 498 23.58 14.82 -21.11
N GLY A 499 24.44 15.03 -20.12
CA GLY A 499 25.71 15.74 -20.29
C GLY A 499 26.69 15.02 -21.22
N VAL A 500 26.73 13.68 -21.20
CA VAL A 500 27.57 12.90 -22.13
C VAL A 500 27.06 13.03 -23.56
N LEU A 501 25.74 12.83 -23.76
CA LEU A 501 25.13 12.89 -25.08
C LEU A 501 25.10 14.30 -25.69
N GLN A 502 25.12 15.35 -24.87
CA GLN A 502 25.25 16.74 -25.33
C GLN A 502 26.51 16.99 -26.16
N ASN A 503 27.57 16.19 -26.00
CA ASN A 503 28.82 16.36 -26.76
C ASN A 503 28.71 15.86 -28.21
N ILE A 504 27.77 14.96 -28.48
CA ILE A 504 27.57 14.32 -29.79
C ILE A 504 26.22 14.68 -30.41
N HIS A 505 25.38 15.44 -29.70
CA HIS A 505 24.04 15.84 -30.12
C HIS A 505 23.98 17.34 -30.45
N PRO A 506 23.30 17.75 -31.54
CA PRO A 506 23.18 19.17 -31.90
C PRO A 506 22.32 19.97 -30.90
N HIS A 507 22.89 21.06 -30.39
CA HIS A 507 22.28 21.88 -29.34
C HIS A 507 20.95 22.57 -29.70
N ASP A 508 20.63 22.71 -30.99
CA ASP A 508 19.38 23.33 -31.47
C ASP A 508 18.23 22.32 -31.63
N LYS A 509 18.50 21.03 -31.45
CA LYS A 509 17.50 19.96 -31.56
C LYS A 509 17.12 19.41 -30.19
N ARG A 510 15.97 18.76 -30.13
CA ARG A 510 15.48 18.17 -28.89
C ARG A 510 16.14 16.82 -28.64
N LEU A 511 16.60 16.61 -27.41
CA LEU A 511 17.09 15.34 -26.87
C LEU A 511 16.36 15.08 -25.55
N ARG A 512 15.83 13.88 -25.37
CA ARG A 512 15.14 13.48 -24.15
C ARG A 512 15.71 12.19 -23.61
N ILE A 513 15.93 12.14 -22.31
CA ILE A 513 16.41 10.98 -21.56
C ILE A 513 15.55 10.83 -20.30
N THR A 514 15.20 9.59 -19.96
CA THR A 514 14.59 9.25 -18.67
C THR A 514 14.89 7.81 -18.29
N LEU A 515 14.76 7.51 -17.00
CA LEU A 515 14.80 6.15 -16.47
C LEU A 515 13.38 5.70 -16.10
N HIS A 516 13.04 4.47 -16.45
CA HIS A 516 11.85 3.79 -15.95
C HIS A 516 12.28 2.63 -15.05
N ARG A 517 11.59 2.40 -13.94
CA ARG A 517 11.74 1.19 -13.12
C ARG A 517 10.65 0.18 -13.44
N ALA A 518 10.98 -1.11 -13.39
CA ALA A 518 9.96 -2.16 -13.43
C ALA A 518 9.37 -2.36 -12.03
N ILE A 519 8.05 -2.31 -11.92
CA ILE A 519 7.33 -2.48 -10.65
C ILE A 519 5.90 -2.98 -10.91
N ASN A 520 5.29 -3.63 -9.92
CA ASN A 520 3.90 -4.05 -9.99
C ASN A 520 3.02 -3.12 -9.14
N PHE A 521 1.93 -2.64 -9.74
CA PHE A 521 0.85 -1.97 -9.01
C PHE A 521 -0.44 -2.77 -9.20
N GLY A 522 -0.97 -3.28 -8.09
CA GLY A 522 -2.12 -4.18 -8.11
C GLY A 522 -1.87 -5.40 -8.99
N ILE A 523 -2.63 -5.51 -10.08
CA ILE A 523 -2.58 -6.66 -11.00
C ILE A 523 -1.71 -6.41 -12.25
N GLU A 524 -1.15 -5.20 -12.41
CA GLU A 524 -0.45 -4.79 -13.63
C GLU A 524 1.05 -4.61 -13.38
N GLU A 525 1.85 -5.22 -14.25
CA GLU A 525 3.27 -4.91 -14.38
C GLU A 525 3.43 -3.60 -15.15
N VAL A 526 4.20 -2.67 -14.60
CA VAL A 526 4.44 -1.37 -15.22
C VAL A 526 5.91 -1.02 -15.27
N LEU A 527 6.25 -0.18 -16.25
CA LEU A 527 7.47 0.61 -16.28
C LEU A 527 7.10 2.00 -15.76
N GLN A 528 7.46 2.32 -14.52
CA GLN A 528 7.18 3.62 -13.90
C GLN A 528 8.33 4.59 -14.18
N GLN A 529 8.02 5.77 -14.73
CA GLN A 529 9.01 6.82 -14.96
C GLN A 529 9.53 7.37 -13.64
N CYS A 530 10.84 7.26 -13.41
CA CYS A 530 11.47 7.58 -12.13
C CYS A 530 11.87 9.04 -12.00
N CYS A 531 11.88 9.85 -13.05
CA CYS A 531 12.29 11.24 -12.98
C CYS A 531 11.67 12.05 -14.13
N GLU A 532 11.84 13.37 -14.09
CA GLU A 532 11.51 14.19 -15.26
C GLU A 532 12.41 13.87 -16.46
N TYR A 533 12.06 14.47 -17.61
CA TYR A 533 12.88 14.35 -18.81
C TYR A 533 14.13 15.23 -18.70
N PHE A 534 15.30 14.66 -18.98
CA PHE A 534 16.58 15.38 -19.07
C PHE A 534 17.06 15.46 -20.51
N GLY A 535 17.83 16.50 -20.86
CA GLY A 535 18.39 16.67 -22.20
C GLY A 535 18.32 18.12 -22.70
N ILE A 536 18.13 18.30 -24.01
CA ILE A 536 18.19 19.58 -24.73
C ILE A 536 16.83 19.88 -25.36
N GLY A 537 16.46 21.16 -25.44
CA GLY A 537 15.24 21.58 -26.15
C GLY A 537 13.94 21.10 -25.48
N LEU A 538 13.96 20.85 -24.17
CA LEU A 538 12.82 20.37 -23.41
C LEU A 538 11.99 21.55 -22.88
N SER A 539 10.71 21.57 -23.23
CA SER A 539 9.73 22.44 -22.59
C SER A 539 9.39 21.88 -21.21
N HIS A 540 9.76 22.59 -20.15
CA HIS A 540 9.32 22.24 -18.80
C HIS A 540 7.84 22.63 -18.66
N GLY A 541 6.96 21.63 -18.64
CA GLY A 541 5.54 21.83 -18.42
C GLY A 541 5.26 22.30 -16.98
N LYS A 542 4.04 22.77 -16.71
CA LYS A 542 3.58 23.10 -15.34
C LYS A 542 3.56 21.89 -14.40
N PHE A 543 3.72 20.67 -14.90
CA PHE A 543 3.52 19.43 -14.15
C PHE A 543 4.66 18.45 -14.41
N THR A 544 5.14 17.82 -13.33
CA THR A 544 6.18 16.79 -13.41
C THR A 544 5.71 15.55 -14.17
N SER A 545 6.60 14.97 -14.98
CA SER A 545 6.37 13.70 -15.67
C SER A 545 6.79 12.48 -14.82
N ALA A 546 7.46 12.71 -13.69
CA ALA A 546 7.85 11.65 -12.75
C ALA A 546 6.62 10.95 -12.15
N GLY A 547 6.77 9.65 -11.88
CA GLY A 547 5.75 8.79 -11.27
C GLY A 547 4.71 8.22 -12.23
N ARG A 548 4.74 8.58 -13.53
CA ARG A 548 3.84 8.02 -14.54
C ARG A 548 4.11 6.52 -14.75
N ALA A 549 3.05 5.71 -14.77
CA ALA A 549 3.11 4.27 -14.95
C ALA A 549 2.64 3.86 -16.36
N PHE A 550 3.52 3.16 -17.07
CA PHE A 550 3.25 2.61 -18.40
C PHE A 550 3.12 1.09 -18.32
N PRO A 551 2.14 0.44 -18.98
CA PRO A 551 2.10 -1.02 -19.09
C PRO A 551 3.46 -1.57 -19.54
N ALA A 552 3.86 -2.71 -19.00
CA ALA A 552 5.17 -3.31 -19.29
C ALA A 552 5.41 -3.67 -20.77
N ASP A 553 4.36 -3.64 -21.61
CA ASP A 553 4.43 -3.84 -23.05
C ASP A 553 4.35 -2.56 -23.89
N ASN A 554 4.40 -1.39 -23.27
CA ASN A 554 4.19 -0.10 -23.92
C ASN A 554 5.44 0.38 -24.68
N ALA A 555 5.30 0.62 -25.98
CA ALA A 555 6.29 1.24 -26.87
C ALA A 555 7.68 0.54 -26.84
N THR A 556 8.74 1.25 -27.24
CA THR A 556 10.11 0.71 -27.26
C THR A 556 10.60 0.27 -25.88
N ILE A 557 10.18 0.94 -24.81
CA ILE A 557 10.58 0.56 -23.45
C ILE A 557 10.02 -0.83 -23.07
N GLY A 558 8.78 -1.13 -23.46
CA GLY A 558 8.17 -2.43 -23.25
C GLY A 558 8.77 -3.51 -24.17
N LEU A 559 9.18 -3.13 -25.38
CA LEU A 559 9.90 -4.02 -26.28
C LEU A 559 11.26 -4.41 -25.69
N ALA A 560 12.05 -3.45 -25.20
CA ALA A 560 13.32 -3.72 -24.50
C ALA A 560 13.13 -4.57 -23.22
N TYR A 561 12.06 -4.30 -22.45
CA TYR A 561 11.70 -5.10 -21.28
C TYR A 561 11.39 -6.57 -21.64
N LYS A 562 10.66 -6.81 -22.74
CA LYS A 562 10.26 -8.16 -23.18
C LYS A 562 11.38 -8.92 -23.87
N THR A 563 12.20 -8.25 -24.67
CA THR A 563 13.33 -8.88 -25.38
C THR A 563 14.54 -9.06 -24.48
N ARG A 564 14.67 -8.27 -23.40
CA ARG A 564 15.87 -8.15 -22.56
C ARG A 564 17.11 -7.72 -23.36
N ARG A 565 16.90 -7.01 -24.46
CA ARG A 565 17.96 -6.52 -25.35
C ARG A 565 17.86 -5.02 -25.53
N ILE A 566 18.98 -4.41 -25.87
CA ILE A 566 19.00 -3.01 -26.30
C ILE A 566 18.27 -2.91 -27.63
N VAL A 567 17.29 -2.02 -27.72
CA VAL A 567 16.50 -1.78 -28.93
C VAL A 567 16.71 -0.34 -29.36
N ARG A 568 17.16 -0.13 -30.61
CA ARG A 568 17.30 1.21 -31.19
C ARG A 568 16.59 1.33 -32.53
N SER A 569 16.37 2.55 -32.99
CA SER A 569 15.92 2.83 -34.35
C SER A 569 16.98 2.42 -35.37
N VAL A 570 16.54 1.90 -36.52
CA VAL A 570 17.43 1.67 -37.67
C VAL A 570 17.95 3.02 -38.18
N LYS A 571 19.22 3.06 -38.58
CA LYS A 571 19.86 4.28 -39.09
C LYS A 571 19.09 4.88 -40.28
N GLY A 572 18.80 6.18 -40.20
CA GLY A 572 18.08 6.91 -41.25
C GLY A 572 16.58 6.57 -41.35
N VAL A 573 15.99 5.96 -40.32
CA VAL A 573 14.55 5.69 -40.29
C VAL A 573 13.73 6.98 -40.47
N SER A 574 12.66 6.91 -41.25
CA SER A 574 11.74 8.04 -41.39
C SER A 574 10.87 8.21 -40.13
N PRO A 575 10.54 9.46 -39.72
CA PRO A 575 9.63 9.69 -38.59
C PRO A 575 8.28 8.99 -38.73
N ASN A 576 7.73 8.91 -39.94
CA ASN A 576 6.47 8.22 -40.22
C ASN A 576 6.55 6.71 -39.93
N ALA A 577 7.66 6.07 -40.30
CA ALA A 577 7.86 4.64 -40.02
C ALA A 577 8.00 4.37 -38.52
N LEU A 578 8.70 5.25 -37.79
CA LEU A 578 8.76 5.18 -36.33
C LEU A 578 7.39 5.37 -35.70
N GLU A 579 6.62 6.37 -36.14
CA GLU A 579 5.27 6.61 -35.63
C GLU A 579 4.36 5.39 -35.85
N GLU A 580 4.37 4.80 -37.04
CA GLU A 580 3.59 3.59 -37.37
C GLU A 580 3.96 2.41 -36.46
N VAL A 581 5.26 2.17 -36.25
CA VAL A 581 5.74 1.10 -35.37
C VAL A 581 5.38 1.39 -33.91
N MET A 582 5.48 2.63 -33.44
CA MET A 582 5.08 2.98 -32.07
C MET A 582 3.58 2.79 -31.83
N GLN A 583 2.73 3.08 -32.83
CA GLN A 583 1.30 2.80 -32.75
C GLN A 583 1.03 1.29 -32.60
N LYS A 584 1.73 0.44 -33.37
CA LYS A 584 1.65 -1.03 -33.24
C LYS A 584 2.17 -1.52 -31.89
N LEU A 585 3.19 -0.86 -31.34
CA LEU A 585 3.70 -1.09 -29.98
C LEU A 585 2.84 -0.44 -28.89
N ARG A 586 1.56 -0.17 -29.16
CA ARG A 586 0.57 0.26 -28.15
C ARG A 586 0.91 1.58 -27.43
N LEU A 587 1.69 2.49 -28.05
CA LEU A 587 2.12 3.76 -27.43
C LEU A 587 0.97 4.53 -26.77
N THR A 588 -0.18 4.61 -27.45
CA THR A 588 -1.35 5.39 -27.00
C THR A 588 -2.10 4.77 -25.81
N THR A 589 -1.65 3.62 -25.30
CA THR A 589 -2.27 2.98 -24.12
C THR A 589 -1.97 3.75 -22.83
N ALA A 590 -0.75 4.31 -22.73
CA ALA A 590 -0.32 5.06 -21.55
C ALA A 590 0.60 6.26 -21.86
N SER A 591 0.90 6.52 -23.13
CA SER A 591 1.56 7.74 -23.58
C SER A 591 0.63 8.60 -24.44
N GLY A 592 0.89 9.91 -24.47
CA GLY A 592 0.32 10.78 -25.50
C GLY A 592 0.89 10.46 -26.89
N LYS A 593 0.46 11.21 -27.91
CA LYS A 593 1.01 11.06 -29.26
C LYS A 593 2.52 11.30 -29.23
N MET A 594 3.22 10.55 -30.07
CA MET A 594 4.63 10.79 -30.33
C MET A 594 4.83 12.24 -30.77
N VAL A 595 5.90 12.88 -30.30
CA VAL A 595 6.28 14.20 -30.82
C VAL A 595 6.54 14.05 -32.32
N ALA A 596 6.07 15.00 -33.12
CA ALA A 596 6.35 15.01 -34.55
C ALA A 596 7.88 15.07 -34.78
N ASP A 597 8.34 14.50 -35.89
CA ASP A 597 9.73 14.59 -36.33
C ASP A 597 10.75 13.97 -35.34
N ILE A 598 10.37 12.90 -34.64
CA ILE A 598 11.36 12.08 -33.93
C ILE A 598 12.08 11.20 -34.96
N HIS A 599 13.40 11.31 -35.00
CA HIS A 599 14.27 10.61 -35.94
C HIS A 599 15.07 9.49 -35.29
N TYR A 600 15.18 9.48 -33.96
CA TYR A 600 15.98 8.50 -33.24
C TYR A 600 15.33 8.11 -31.92
N ILE A 601 15.35 6.80 -31.60
CA ILE A 601 14.91 6.24 -30.32
C ILE A 601 15.87 5.12 -29.91
N ILE A 602 16.22 5.04 -28.63
CA ILE A 602 16.84 3.86 -28.04
C ILE A 602 16.24 3.55 -26.66
N ALA A 603 16.08 2.26 -26.37
CA ALA A 603 15.70 1.74 -25.07
C ALA A 603 16.75 0.72 -24.60
N ILE A 604 17.33 0.96 -23.42
CA ILE A 604 18.42 0.17 -22.85
C ILE A 604 17.89 -0.47 -21.56
N PRO A 605 17.63 -1.80 -21.54
CA PRO A 605 17.18 -2.47 -20.32
C PRO A 605 18.34 -2.64 -19.34
N ILE A 606 18.05 -2.55 -18.05
CA ILE A 606 18.97 -2.86 -16.96
C ILE A 606 18.56 -4.22 -16.41
N LEU A 607 19.40 -5.23 -16.59
CA LEU A 607 19.08 -6.61 -16.28
C LEU A 607 19.48 -6.99 -14.84
N GLU A 608 18.67 -7.85 -14.24
CA GLU A 608 19.04 -8.63 -13.06
C GLU A 608 19.57 -10.01 -13.49
N PRO A 609 20.26 -10.77 -12.61
CA PRO A 609 20.63 -12.14 -12.93
C PRO A 609 19.42 -13.03 -13.27
N GLU A 610 19.38 -13.60 -14.48
CA GLU A 610 18.24 -14.40 -14.99
C GLU A 610 18.08 -15.78 -14.33
N THR A 611 18.76 -16.02 -13.21
CA THR A 611 18.64 -17.26 -12.46
C THR A 611 17.44 -17.18 -11.51
N ARG A 612 16.67 -18.27 -11.40
CA ARG A 612 15.49 -18.32 -10.55
C ARG A 612 15.83 -17.89 -9.12
N GLY A 613 15.05 -16.96 -8.59
CA GLY A 613 15.26 -16.47 -7.24
C GLY A 613 16.47 -15.54 -7.09
N ASN A 614 17.03 -15.00 -8.18
CA ASN A 614 18.06 -13.95 -8.19
C ASN A 614 17.60 -12.64 -8.88
N PHE A 615 16.30 -12.48 -9.10
CA PHE A 615 15.65 -11.22 -9.49
C PHE A 615 14.41 -10.93 -8.61
N ILE A 616 13.91 -9.69 -8.59
CA ILE A 616 12.83 -9.23 -7.67
C ILE A 616 11.44 -9.24 -8.31
N GLY A 617 11.37 -8.92 -9.60
CA GLY A 617 10.11 -8.80 -10.35
C GLY A 617 9.70 -10.09 -11.08
N PRO A 618 8.60 -10.04 -11.83
CA PRO A 618 8.17 -11.13 -12.73
C PRO A 618 9.09 -11.29 -13.96
N ASN A 619 9.85 -10.26 -14.32
CA ASN A 619 10.86 -10.26 -15.38
C ASN A 619 12.20 -9.77 -14.80
N PRO A 620 13.36 -10.36 -15.17
CA PRO A 620 14.69 -9.93 -14.73
C PRO A 620 15.16 -8.61 -15.36
N VAL A 621 14.31 -7.59 -15.36
CA VAL A 621 14.61 -6.23 -15.81
C VAL A 621 14.28 -5.29 -14.66
N ALA A 622 15.29 -4.66 -14.06
CA ALA A 622 15.10 -3.72 -12.96
C ALA A 622 14.58 -2.35 -13.45
N GLY A 623 14.92 -1.98 -14.68
CA GLY A 623 14.52 -0.72 -15.28
C GLY A 623 14.91 -0.62 -16.75
N VAL A 624 14.46 0.46 -17.41
CA VAL A 624 14.73 0.74 -18.82
C VAL A 624 15.07 2.22 -18.98
N ILE A 625 16.26 2.50 -19.50
CA ILE A 625 16.65 3.84 -19.92
C ILE A 625 16.01 4.10 -21.28
N TYR A 626 15.37 5.24 -21.44
CA TYR A 626 14.75 5.65 -22.70
C TYR A 626 15.36 6.96 -23.18
N ILE A 627 15.70 7.00 -24.47
CA ILE A 627 16.27 8.18 -25.12
C ILE A 627 15.56 8.40 -26.46
N ASP A 628 15.23 9.65 -26.77
CA ASP A 628 14.76 10.04 -28.10
C ASP A 628 15.33 11.39 -28.56
N SER A 629 15.34 11.62 -29.87
CA SER A 629 15.86 12.83 -30.49
C SER A 629 15.08 13.23 -31.75
N THR A 630 14.96 14.54 -31.99
CA THR A 630 14.39 15.12 -33.22
C THR A 630 15.46 15.51 -34.25
N ALA A 631 16.73 15.17 -34.04
CA ALA A 631 17.80 15.46 -34.97
C ALA A 631 17.88 14.38 -36.05
N ALA A 632 17.77 14.76 -37.33
CA ALA A 632 17.67 13.82 -38.46
C ALA A 632 18.90 12.93 -38.65
N ASP A 633 20.09 13.48 -38.41
CA ASP A 633 21.37 12.79 -38.59
C ASP A 633 21.98 12.29 -37.27
N PHE A 634 21.20 12.31 -36.18
CA PHE A 634 21.68 11.86 -34.88
C PHE A 634 21.48 10.35 -34.72
N ASP A 635 22.55 9.66 -34.37
CA ASP A 635 22.57 8.25 -34.00
C ASP A 635 23.51 8.08 -32.80
N ILE A 636 23.24 7.08 -31.96
CA ILE A 636 24.19 6.65 -30.94
C ILE A 636 24.89 5.43 -31.51
N GLU A 637 26.08 5.67 -32.03
CA GLU A 637 26.95 4.65 -32.60
C GLU A 637 27.41 3.67 -31.50
N ASP A 638 27.90 2.51 -31.91
CA ASP A 638 28.23 1.40 -31.00
C ASP A 638 29.27 1.79 -29.93
N ASP A 639 30.24 2.64 -30.28
CA ASP A 639 31.26 3.14 -29.33
C ASP A 639 30.65 4.04 -28.24
N ASP A 640 29.75 4.95 -28.62
CA ASP A 640 29.04 5.84 -27.68
C ASP A 640 28.07 5.02 -26.80
N LEU A 641 27.40 4.02 -27.40
CA LEU A 641 26.52 3.11 -26.67
C LEU A 641 27.30 2.28 -25.64
N MET A 642 28.48 1.77 -26.00
CA MET A 642 29.36 1.08 -25.04
C MET A 642 29.74 1.99 -23.87
N GLN A 643 30.00 3.27 -24.12
CA GLN A 643 30.26 4.24 -23.05
C GLN A 643 29.04 4.43 -22.13
N ILE A 644 27.83 4.57 -22.69
CA ILE A 644 26.59 4.66 -21.90
C ILE A 644 26.38 3.40 -21.04
N VAL A 645 26.61 2.22 -21.61
CA VAL A 645 26.54 0.94 -20.88
C VAL A 645 27.57 0.89 -19.75
N GLN A 646 28.80 1.34 -19.98
CA GLN A 646 29.84 1.41 -18.94
C GLN A 646 29.49 2.37 -17.80
N ILE A 647 28.95 3.56 -18.12
CA ILE A 647 28.46 4.53 -17.13
C ILE A 647 27.33 3.90 -16.31
N THR A 648 26.41 3.23 -16.98
CA THR A 648 25.26 2.57 -16.32
C THR A 648 25.72 1.44 -15.40
N ASN A 649 26.64 0.58 -15.83
CA ASN A 649 27.23 -0.46 -14.98
C ASN A 649 27.95 0.12 -13.75
N SER A 650 28.71 1.20 -13.95
CA SER A 650 29.41 1.88 -12.84
C SER A 650 28.42 2.48 -11.84
N PHE A 651 27.32 3.06 -12.32
CA PHE A 651 26.24 3.58 -11.50
C PHE A 651 25.55 2.48 -10.69
N ILE A 652 25.17 1.37 -11.32
CA ILE A 652 24.55 0.22 -10.64
C ILE A 652 25.50 -0.36 -9.59
N ALA A 653 26.77 -0.58 -9.92
CA ALA A 653 27.77 -1.10 -8.99
C ALA A 653 27.96 -0.19 -7.77
N ALA A 654 27.91 1.14 -7.96
CA ALA A 654 27.95 2.10 -6.86
C ALA A 654 26.73 1.95 -5.94
N LEU A 655 25.53 1.84 -6.51
CA LEU A 655 24.30 1.64 -5.73
C LEU A 655 24.28 0.30 -4.97
N GLU A 656 24.72 -0.79 -5.61
CA GLU A 656 24.81 -2.12 -4.98
C GLU A 656 25.79 -2.11 -3.81
N LYS A 657 26.99 -1.54 -4.00
CA LYS A 657 27.99 -1.42 -2.93
C LYS A 657 27.46 -0.63 -1.74
N SER A 658 26.74 0.46 -1.99
CA SER A 658 26.22 1.32 -0.94
C SER A 658 25.00 0.75 -0.20
N SER A 659 24.21 -0.11 -0.85
CA SER A 659 23.06 -0.79 -0.25
C SER A 659 23.44 -1.76 0.87
N SER A 660 24.68 -2.25 0.87
CA SER A 660 25.13 -3.28 1.82
C SER A 660 25.43 -2.75 3.22
N THR A 661 25.85 -1.48 3.40
CA THR A 661 26.26 -0.97 4.73
C THR A 661 26.31 0.56 4.92
N THR A 662 26.11 1.43 3.92
CA THR A 662 26.57 2.85 4.03
C THR A 662 25.52 3.96 3.86
N MET A 663 24.35 3.71 3.26
CA MET A 663 23.36 4.78 3.03
C MET A 663 22.47 5.13 4.24
N ASN A 664 22.61 4.42 5.37
CA ASN A 664 21.91 4.64 6.65
C ASN A 664 20.38 4.80 6.50
N ARG A 665 19.91 6.04 6.25
CA ARG A 665 18.51 6.44 6.13
C ARG A 665 17.89 6.24 4.73
N ILE A 666 18.68 5.94 3.70
CA ILE A 666 18.14 5.59 2.38
C ILE A 666 18.38 4.11 2.15
N ARG A 667 17.34 3.36 1.78
CA ARG A 667 17.44 1.93 1.51
C ARG A 667 16.71 1.56 0.25
N ASN A 668 17.31 0.66 -0.51
CA ASN A 668 16.65 0.02 -1.62
C ASN A 668 15.74 -1.10 -1.11
N VAL A 669 14.45 -0.83 -1.00
CA VAL A 669 13.49 -1.79 -0.46
C VAL A 669 12.85 -2.56 -1.61
N PRO A 670 13.02 -3.90 -1.69
CA PRO A 670 12.41 -4.68 -2.76
C PRO A 670 10.89 -4.69 -2.61
N VAL A 671 10.16 -4.15 -3.58
CA VAL A 671 8.69 -4.20 -3.64
C VAL A 671 8.27 -5.28 -4.64
N GLY A 672 7.53 -6.29 -4.20
CA GLY A 672 7.02 -7.36 -5.06
C GLY A 672 7.54 -8.77 -4.73
N THR A 673 6.91 -9.76 -5.34
CA THR A 673 7.22 -11.19 -5.18
C THR A 673 7.76 -11.75 -6.48
N SER A 674 8.88 -12.49 -6.41
CA SER A 674 9.35 -13.32 -7.52
C SER A 674 9.73 -14.70 -7.01
N ASP A 675 8.74 -15.58 -6.98
CA ASP A 675 8.93 -17.04 -6.97
C ASP A 675 8.65 -17.65 -8.36
N CYS A 676 8.24 -16.82 -9.32
CA CYS A 676 7.88 -17.19 -10.68
C CYS A 676 9.13 -17.49 -11.51
N GLU A 677 9.02 -18.43 -12.44
CA GLU A 677 10.06 -18.58 -13.45
C GLU A 677 10.05 -17.36 -14.38
N PRO A 678 11.23 -16.85 -14.77
CA PRO A 678 11.28 -15.73 -15.68
C PRO A 678 10.63 -16.14 -17.00
N PRO A 679 9.79 -15.29 -17.62
CA PRO A 679 9.25 -15.59 -18.94
C PRO A 679 10.39 -15.76 -19.94
N ASN A 680 10.18 -16.47 -21.05
CA ASN A 680 11.20 -16.52 -22.09
C ASN A 680 11.37 -15.14 -22.74
N PRO A 681 12.61 -14.68 -23.02
CA PRO A 681 12.84 -13.47 -23.80
C PRO A 681 12.11 -13.54 -25.14
N GLN A 682 11.43 -12.46 -25.52
CA GLN A 682 10.75 -12.37 -26.81
C GLN A 682 11.73 -12.01 -27.92
N VAL A 683 11.44 -12.46 -29.15
CA VAL A 683 12.20 -12.08 -30.35
C VAL A 683 11.56 -10.84 -30.97
N LEU A 684 12.38 -9.97 -31.58
CA LEU A 684 11.88 -8.85 -32.37
C LEU A 684 11.02 -9.37 -33.54
N LEU A 685 9.76 -8.96 -33.59
CA LEU A 685 8.87 -9.37 -34.66
C LEU A 685 9.29 -8.72 -35.99
N PRO A 686 9.21 -9.43 -37.14
CA PRO A 686 9.61 -8.90 -38.44
C PRO A 686 8.90 -7.59 -38.85
N GLU A 687 7.68 -7.39 -38.36
CA GLU A 687 6.89 -6.18 -38.59
C GLU A 687 7.48 -4.90 -37.98
N PHE A 688 8.42 -5.02 -37.03
CA PHE A 688 9.12 -3.89 -36.42
C PHE A 688 10.52 -3.67 -37.00
N SER A 689 11.07 -4.65 -37.72
CA SER A 689 12.44 -4.63 -38.25
C SER A 689 12.68 -3.55 -39.31
N SER A 690 11.63 -2.96 -39.87
CA SER A 690 11.74 -1.82 -40.80
C SER A 690 12.11 -0.50 -40.12
N ALA A 691 11.89 -0.38 -38.81
CA ALA A 691 12.12 0.86 -38.07
C ALA A 691 12.98 0.68 -36.82
N LEU A 692 13.01 -0.52 -36.23
CA LEU A 692 13.74 -0.85 -35.02
C LEU A 692 14.64 -2.06 -35.24
N GLU A 693 15.77 -2.09 -34.53
CA GLU A 693 16.69 -3.21 -34.51
C GLU A 693 17.09 -3.56 -33.07
N ILE A 694 17.46 -4.83 -32.87
CA ILE A 694 18.17 -5.26 -31.67
C ILE A 694 19.66 -4.98 -31.89
N VAL A 695 20.29 -4.31 -30.94
CA VAL A 695 21.75 -4.13 -30.99
C VAL A 695 22.43 -5.45 -30.69
N GLU A 696 23.17 -5.96 -31.67
CA GLU A 696 23.99 -7.15 -31.55
C GLU A 696 25.41 -6.79 -31.10
N GLY A 697 26.06 -7.67 -30.31
CA GLY A 697 27.44 -7.47 -29.87
C GLY A 697 27.64 -6.58 -28.64
N ILE A 698 26.65 -5.76 -28.26
CA ILE A 698 26.67 -4.98 -27.01
C ILE A 698 25.65 -5.55 -26.02
N SER A 699 26.14 -6.05 -24.90
CA SER A 699 25.28 -6.54 -23.82
C SER A 699 24.65 -5.38 -23.05
N PRO A 700 23.36 -5.50 -22.65
CA PRO A 700 22.76 -4.55 -21.73
C PRO A 700 23.52 -4.48 -20.39
N PRO A 701 23.42 -3.37 -19.64
CA PRO A 701 23.94 -3.28 -18.28
C PRO A 701 23.27 -4.32 -17.36
N VAL A 702 24.04 -4.91 -16.44
CA VAL A 702 23.59 -6.01 -15.58
C VAL A 702 24.01 -5.74 -14.13
N SER A 703 23.10 -5.94 -13.19
CA SER A 703 23.43 -5.92 -11.75
C SER A 703 24.12 -7.21 -11.30
N ALA A 704 24.99 -7.12 -10.30
CA ALA A 704 25.67 -8.31 -9.77
C ALA A 704 24.71 -9.21 -8.98
N SER A 705 23.63 -8.65 -8.46
CA SER A 705 22.66 -9.32 -7.60
C SER A 705 21.23 -8.83 -7.86
N LYS A 706 20.27 -9.31 -7.06
CA LYS A 706 18.91 -8.77 -7.04
C LYS A 706 18.95 -7.26 -6.88
N PHE A 707 18.30 -6.55 -7.78
CA PHE A 707 18.35 -5.10 -7.81
C PHE A 707 17.00 -4.52 -8.24
N HIS A 708 16.56 -3.48 -7.54
CA HIS A 708 15.33 -2.77 -7.83
C HIS A 708 15.59 -1.26 -7.71
N PHE A 709 14.93 -0.41 -8.49
CA PHE A 709 15.00 1.04 -8.28
C PHE A 709 13.89 1.50 -7.31
N ASN A 710 13.97 1.11 -6.04
CA ASN A 710 13.03 1.54 -5.01
C ASN A 710 13.74 2.00 -3.73
N PHE A 711 14.46 3.11 -3.86
CA PHE A 711 15.09 3.82 -2.76
C PHE A 711 14.04 4.62 -1.99
N ASP A 712 13.82 4.26 -0.73
CA ASP A 712 12.90 4.95 0.17
C ASP A 712 13.65 5.48 1.40
N TYR A 713 13.06 6.48 2.05
CA TYR A 713 13.58 6.97 3.33
C TYR A 713 13.26 5.96 4.44
N SER A 714 14.17 5.86 5.38
CA SER A 714 14.10 5.00 6.55
C SER A 714 14.54 5.79 7.76
N ASP A 715 13.70 5.78 8.78
CA ASP A 715 14.00 6.37 10.08
C ASP A 715 14.80 5.41 10.99
N PHE A 716 15.33 4.31 10.43
CA PHE A 716 16.24 3.39 11.13
C PHE A 716 17.57 4.07 11.43
N ILE A 717 17.63 4.82 12.53
CA ILE A 717 18.89 5.03 13.24
C ILE A 717 19.10 3.78 14.09
N PRO A 718 20.23 3.05 13.95
CA PRO A 718 20.58 1.99 14.90
C PRO A 718 20.60 2.59 16.30
N VAL A 719 19.73 2.12 17.20
CA VAL A 719 19.87 2.41 18.62
C VAL A 719 20.98 1.50 19.13
N GLY A 720 22.24 1.95 19.05
CA GLY A 720 23.39 1.20 19.58
C GLY A 720 24.65 1.11 18.72
N GLU A 721 24.98 2.13 17.91
CA GLU A 721 26.40 2.42 17.59
C GLU A 721 26.98 3.51 18.53
N SER A 722 26.35 3.73 19.68
CA SER A 722 26.95 4.41 20.82
C SER A 722 27.40 3.33 21.82
N ASP A 723 28.52 2.70 21.51
CA ASP A 723 29.51 2.15 22.46
C ASP A 723 30.62 1.54 21.58
N MET A 724 31.57 2.41 21.21
CA MET A 724 32.97 1.97 21.05
C MET A 724 33.48 1.42 22.38
#